data_AF-A0A5P1WYM9-F1
#
_entry.id   AF-A0A5P1WYM9-F1
#
_cell.length_a   1.000
_cell.length_b   1.000
_cell.length_c   1.000
_cell.angle_alpha   90.00
_cell.angle_beta   90.00
_cell.angle_gamma   90.00
#
_symmetry.space_group_name_H-M   'P 1'
#
loop_
_entity.id
_entity.type
_entity.pdbx_description
1 polymer ?
#
loop_
_entity_poly.entity_id
_entity_poly.type
_entity_poly.pdbx_seq_one_letter_code
_entity_poly.pdbx_strand_id
1 'polypeptide(L)'
;MSTLVIESMGINQAVSERRAALAAAQELIAKAQAASNSADYADEIDTLDQVITNAAKGDADALTSDIIASTKLLDDAVNADMNSALAALAQDSSPVSNEADVIAAKATLQNSVDSNSATLVADTNNYLSVLAAAKITRSDAQTAAQDAMDRTVPNNKAALIKAQGLLEQAMADANNELLVTSELVTLTDKLNLIIDSFVKLNEIYMKAVSGPVTYEEGIVPLVSSINDQFSNAQLTSEDVDAFTTQLQTIFDAAMNARDNAKIDATNAISNAKDVATNSNVASAIDNLNNIVEAANNNSEQVLTADIIHATALLNANVGLLNTAPVNNEQVVIDAVNALNVVLNEPTSTTADILAATDTFNTVVGEAKDSRIDATEAANTALGATDPVGNETVVTDAVTALNQVLNDPASTTAEILAATDTFNTVVGEAKDSRNDAKDAVNTALASTDPVGNETAVTDAVTALNEVLNNPASTTAEILAATDTFNTVVGEAKDSRNDAKDAADTALAATDSVGNEQVVTDAVTALNEVLNNPASTTAEILAETDTFNTVVGEAKDSRNDAKDAADTAFAATDPVGNEQVVTDAVTALNEVLNNPASTTADILAATETFKDVVNQAKDSRNDAVDEAETLITNIDSISKRPGVKEKLDELQKTLDDAASGSENVLTADIKDTVQELREISENVQNVLDDANNHLTEDFANPVNKEPGVKDATDKLKDLVNDPTASIDDVQKAIDAMDTVIEQAKVERNQAIKDAENAENAENAENALKEYGNTGELGNLIQ
;
A
#
# COMPACT_ATOMS: atom_id res chain seq x y z
N MET A 1 -151.43 94.54 -62.35
CA MET A 1 -151.42 93.22 -61.68
C MET A 1 -150.04 92.57 -61.63
N SER A 2 -149.06 92.96 -62.46
CA SER A 2 -147.74 92.29 -62.49
C SER A 2 -146.83 92.50 -61.26
N THR A 3 -147.17 93.38 -60.31
CA THR A 3 -146.31 93.69 -59.14
C THR A 3 -146.57 92.78 -57.92
N LEU A 4 -147.78 92.22 -57.76
CA LEU A 4 -148.12 91.45 -56.55
C LEU A 4 -147.63 89.99 -56.56
N VAL A 5 -147.28 89.45 -57.73
CA VAL A 5 -146.80 88.06 -57.88
C VAL A 5 -145.31 87.94 -57.52
N ILE A 6 -144.56 89.06 -57.53
CA ILE A 6 -143.12 89.05 -57.23
C ILE A 6 -142.85 88.98 -55.71
N GLU A 7 -143.68 89.61 -54.86
CA GLU A 7 -143.47 89.63 -53.39
C GLU A 7 -143.81 88.30 -52.69
N SER A 8 -144.84 87.56 -53.14
CA SER A 8 -145.22 86.28 -52.49
C SER A 8 -144.28 85.12 -52.84
N MET A 9 -143.53 85.24 -53.94
CA MET A 9 -142.46 84.29 -54.28
C MET A 9 -141.22 84.48 -53.38
N GLY A 10 -140.89 85.73 -52.97
CA GLY A 10 -139.73 86.01 -52.11
C GLY A 10 -139.86 85.48 -50.67
N ILE A 11 -141.03 85.63 -50.04
CA ILE A 11 -141.24 85.19 -48.64
C ILE A 11 -141.25 83.65 -48.50
N ASN A 12 -141.85 82.94 -49.46
CA ASN A 12 -141.86 81.47 -49.43
C ASN A 12 -140.47 80.88 -49.67
N GLN A 13 -139.63 81.59 -50.42
CA GLN A 13 -138.25 81.18 -50.65
C GLN A 13 -137.41 81.31 -49.36
N ALA A 14 -137.51 82.44 -48.64
CA ALA A 14 -136.76 82.66 -47.39
C ALA A 14 -137.11 81.66 -46.26
N VAL A 15 -138.39 81.29 -46.10
CA VAL A 15 -138.82 80.30 -45.08
C VAL A 15 -138.34 78.89 -45.42
N SER A 16 -138.30 78.55 -46.72
CA SER A 16 -137.77 77.26 -47.18
C SER A 16 -136.26 77.16 -46.98
N GLU A 17 -135.52 78.24 -47.28
CA GLU A 17 -134.07 78.33 -47.09
C GLU A 17 -133.68 78.19 -45.61
N ARG A 18 -134.44 78.81 -44.69
CA ARG A 18 -134.18 78.70 -43.25
C ARG A 18 -134.39 77.29 -42.70
N ARG A 19 -135.45 76.59 -43.12
CA ARG A 19 -135.67 75.19 -42.69
C ARG A 19 -134.57 74.27 -43.21
N ALA A 20 -134.10 74.49 -44.43
CA ALA A 20 -132.97 73.75 -44.99
C ALA A 20 -131.68 74.01 -44.20
N ALA A 21 -131.39 75.27 -43.85
CA ALA A 21 -130.23 75.64 -43.04
C ALA A 21 -130.27 75.01 -41.63
N LEU A 22 -131.43 75.01 -40.97
CA LEU A 22 -131.58 74.41 -39.64
C LEU A 22 -131.41 72.89 -39.67
N ALA A 23 -131.98 72.22 -40.67
CA ALA A 23 -131.84 70.79 -40.86
C ALA A 23 -130.38 70.41 -41.14
N ALA A 24 -129.70 71.16 -42.02
CA ALA A 24 -128.28 70.96 -42.30
C ALA A 24 -127.40 71.19 -41.06
N ALA A 25 -127.70 72.20 -40.25
CA ALA A 25 -126.97 72.50 -39.02
C ALA A 25 -127.15 71.41 -37.96
N GLN A 26 -128.37 70.92 -37.76
CA GLN A 26 -128.66 69.83 -36.82
C GLN A 26 -128.11 68.49 -37.28
N GLU A 27 -128.15 68.21 -38.58
CA GLU A 27 -127.52 67.03 -39.17
C GLU A 27 -126.00 67.08 -39.02
N LEU A 28 -125.38 68.26 -39.19
CA LEU A 28 -123.94 68.44 -39.01
C LEU A 28 -123.51 68.38 -37.54
N ILE A 29 -124.27 68.96 -36.61
CA ILE A 29 -124.04 68.77 -35.17
C ILE A 29 -124.13 67.28 -34.83
N ALA A 30 -125.18 66.59 -35.27
CA ALA A 30 -125.32 65.16 -35.02
C ALA A 30 -124.17 64.36 -35.65
N LYS A 31 -123.68 64.76 -36.84
CA LYS A 31 -122.53 64.16 -37.51
C LYS A 31 -121.22 64.44 -36.78
N ALA A 32 -121.01 65.64 -36.25
CA ALA A 32 -119.83 66.04 -35.48
C ALA A 32 -119.84 65.48 -34.04
N GLN A 33 -121.02 65.26 -33.46
CA GLN A 33 -121.21 64.59 -32.16
C GLN A 33 -121.14 63.06 -32.27
N ALA A 34 -121.60 62.48 -33.39
CA ALA A 34 -121.42 61.06 -33.70
C ALA A 34 -120.01 60.75 -34.21
N ALA A 35 -119.30 61.76 -34.73
CA ALA A 35 -117.87 61.70 -34.94
C ALA A 35 -117.19 61.63 -33.58
N SER A 36 -116.30 60.66 -33.39
CA SER A 36 -115.74 60.38 -32.07
C SER A 36 -114.72 61.41 -31.57
N ASN A 37 -114.45 62.45 -32.38
CA ASN A 37 -113.67 63.66 -32.09
C ASN A 37 -114.56 64.87 -31.72
N SER A 38 -115.79 64.64 -31.23
CA SER A 38 -116.70 65.71 -30.80
C SER A 38 -116.11 66.66 -29.76
N ALA A 39 -115.07 66.23 -29.03
CA ALA A 39 -114.36 67.06 -28.04
C ALA A 39 -113.49 68.13 -28.71
N ASP A 40 -112.86 67.84 -29.86
CA ASP A 40 -112.01 68.79 -30.58
C ASP A 40 -112.83 69.86 -31.31
N TYR A 41 -114.11 69.57 -31.56
CA TYR A 41 -115.08 70.52 -32.11
C TYR A 41 -116.10 71.00 -31.08
N ALA A 42 -115.87 70.76 -29.79
CA ALA A 42 -116.86 71.05 -28.75
C ALA A 42 -117.24 72.53 -28.73
N ASP A 43 -116.26 73.42 -28.92
CA ASP A 43 -116.47 74.87 -28.93
C ASP A 43 -117.26 75.31 -30.18
N GLU A 44 -116.97 74.74 -31.35
CA GLU A 44 -117.67 75.00 -32.61
C GLU A 44 -119.10 74.42 -32.62
N ILE A 45 -119.30 73.22 -32.05
CA ILE A 45 -120.61 72.60 -31.85
C ILE A 45 -121.46 73.47 -30.92
N ASP A 46 -120.92 73.85 -29.76
CA ASP A 46 -121.63 74.70 -28.78
C ASP A 46 -122.00 76.06 -29.38
N THR A 47 -121.09 76.67 -30.15
CA THR A 47 -121.34 77.93 -30.85
C THR A 47 -122.47 77.81 -31.86
N LEU A 48 -122.52 76.72 -32.63
CA LEU A 48 -123.58 76.49 -33.61
C LEU A 48 -124.94 76.21 -32.95
N ASP A 49 -124.97 75.41 -31.89
CA ASP A 49 -126.20 75.08 -31.17
C ASP A 49 -126.81 76.33 -30.51
N GLN A 50 -125.96 77.24 -30.02
CA GLN A 50 -126.34 78.56 -29.51
C GLN A 50 -127.01 79.43 -30.60
N VAL A 51 -126.47 79.43 -31.82
CA VAL A 51 -126.98 80.21 -32.95
C VAL A 51 -128.30 79.64 -33.49
N ILE A 52 -128.45 78.31 -33.59
CA ILE A 52 -129.71 77.62 -33.91
C ILE A 52 -130.80 77.99 -32.90
N THR A 53 -130.46 78.01 -31.61
CA THR A 53 -131.40 78.37 -30.53
C THR A 53 -131.86 79.82 -30.62
N ASN A 54 -130.95 80.74 -30.96
CA ASN A 54 -131.28 82.16 -31.13
C ASN A 54 -132.16 82.41 -32.35
N ALA A 55 -131.95 81.67 -33.45
CA ALA A 55 -132.76 81.75 -34.65
C ALA A 55 -134.26 81.47 -34.41
N ALA A 56 -134.64 80.57 -33.51
CA ALA A 56 -136.04 80.29 -33.22
C ALA A 56 -136.86 81.50 -32.71
N LYS A 57 -136.23 82.63 -32.34
CA LYS A 57 -136.84 83.78 -31.64
C LYS A 57 -137.18 85.02 -32.49
N GLY A 58 -136.93 85.01 -33.80
CA GLY A 58 -137.65 85.89 -34.77
C GLY A 58 -136.99 87.21 -35.23
N ASP A 59 -136.08 87.10 -36.20
CA ASP A 59 -135.91 87.96 -37.38
C ASP A 59 -135.53 87.00 -38.54
N ALA A 60 -136.06 87.19 -39.73
CA ALA A 60 -136.03 86.16 -40.78
C ALA A 60 -134.69 86.08 -41.51
N ASP A 61 -134.11 87.23 -41.86
CA ASP A 61 -133.02 87.28 -42.84
C ASP A 61 -131.62 87.33 -42.19
N ALA A 62 -131.47 88.00 -41.04
CA ALA A 62 -130.18 88.08 -40.33
C ALA A 62 -129.78 86.75 -39.67
N LEU A 63 -130.71 86.07 -38.99
CA LEU A 63 -130.42 84.86 -38.19
C LEU A 63 -130.20 83.59 -39.04
N THR A 64 -130.73 83.55 -40.27
CA THR A 64 -130.47 82.43 -41.19
C THR A 64 -129.01 82.47 -41.66
N SER A 65 -128.45 83.67 -41.83
CA SER A 65 -127.03 83.86 -42.21
C SER A 65 -126.08 83.41 -41.11
N ASP A 66 -126.39 83.69 -39.84
CA ASP A 66 -125.56 83.27 -38.71
C ASP A 66 -125.55 81.74 -38.52
N ILE A 67 -126.71 81.07 -38.66
CA ILE A 67 -126.74 79.60 -38.62
C ILE A 67 -125.86 79.04 -39.74
N ILE A 68 -125.99 79.57 -40.95
CA ILE A 68 -125.18 79.13 -42.09
C ILE A 68 -123.69 79.37 -41.81
N ALA A 69 -123.32 80.51 -41.22
CA ALA A 69 -121.93 80.84 -40.91
C ALA A 69 -121.31 79.93 -39.83
N SER A 70 -122.00 79.71 -38.70
CA SER A 70 -121.50 78.80 -37.67
C SER A 70 -121.57 77.34 -38.08
N THR A 71 -122.56 76.94 -38.90
CA THR A 71 -122.63 75.60 -39.51
C THR A 71 -121.41 75.40 -40.38
N LYS A 72 -121.09 76.41 -41.17
CA LYS A 72 -119.92 76.41 -42.01
C LYS A 72 -118.62 76.35 -41.22
N LEU A 73 -118.48 77.03 -40.08
CA LEU A 73 -117.26 76.93 -39.25
C LEU A 73 -117.04 75.52 -38.69
N LEU A 74 -118.08 74.89 -38.15
CA LEU A 74 -118.01 73.50 -37.67
C LEU A 74 -117.73 72.52 -38.82
N ASP A 75 -118.38 72.72 -39.97
CA ASP A 75 -118.15 71.92 -41.17
C ASP A 75 -116.71 72.10 -41.67
N ASP A 76 -116.21 73.33 -41.70
CA ASP A 76 -114.85 73.66 -42.12
C ASP A 76 -113.81 73.04 -41.16
N ALA A 77 -114.07 73.00 -39.85
CA ALA A 77 -113.18 72.37 -38.85
C ALA A 77 -113.16 70.83 -38.94
N VAL A 78 -114.33 70.18 -38.97
CA VAL A 78 -114.45 68.71 -39.14
C VAL A 78 -113.84 68.26 -40.47
N ASN A 79 -114.10 69.04 -41.53
CA ASN A 79 -113.50 68.76 -42.82
C ASN A 79 -112.00 69.09 -42.84
N ALA A 80 -111.48 70.02 -42.05
CA ALA A 80 -110.04 70.33 -42.01
C ALA A 80 -109.20 69.18 -41.46
N ASP A 81 -109.64 68.52 -40.38
CA ASP A 81 -108.91 67.38 -39.80
C ASP A 81 -109.01 66.13 -40.68
N MET A 82 -110.21 65.86 -41.22
CA MET A 82 -110.41 64.79 -42.20
C MET A 82 -109.58 65.05 -43.47
N ASN A 83 -109.56 66.29 -43.97
CA ASN A 83 -108.73 66.69 -45.10
C ASN A 83 -107.24 66.63 -44.77
N SER A 84 -106.82 66.87 -43.52
CA SER A 84 -105.42 66.76 -43.08
C SER A 84 -104.98 65.30 -42.99
N ALA A 85 -105.82 64.41 -42.49
CA ALA A 85 -105.57 62.97 -42.48
C ALA A 85 -105.55 62.38 -43.90
N LEU A 86 -106.48 62.81 -44.77
CA LEU A 86 -106.48 62.48 -46.20
C LEU A 86 -105.24 63.05 -46.91
N ALA A 87 -104.80 64.27 -46.57
CA ALA A 87 -103.58 64.87 -47.08
C ALA A 87 -102.32 64.12 -46.60
N ALA A 88 -102.31 63.63 -45.36
CA ALA A 88 -101.25 62.79 -44.84
C ALA A 88 -101.22 61.43 -45.58
N LEU A 89 -102.35 60.76 -45.77
CA LEU A 89 -102.43 59.52 -46.58
C LEU A 89 -102.03 59.73 -48.04
N ALA A 90 -102.33 60.91 -48.59
CA ALA A 90 -101.92 61.34 -49.92
C ALA A 90 -100.47 61.84 -49.97
N GLN A 91 -99.78 61.99 -48.83
CA GLN A 91 -98.38 62.36 -48.80
C GLN A 91 -97.57 61.24 -49.43
N ASP A 92 -96.67 61.62 -50.33
CA ASP A 92 -95.79 60.68 -50.99
C ASP A 92 -94.97 59.91 -49.94
N SER A 93 -95.24 58.61 -49.83
CA SER A 93 -94.53 57.70 -48.94
C SER A 93 -93.23 57.19 -49.55
N SER A 94 -92.94 57.51 -50.81
CA SER A 94 -91.71 57.11 -51.49
C SER A 94 -90.47 57.77 -50.88
N PRO A 95 -89.32 57.05 -50.80
CA PRO A 95 -89.07 55.66 -51.19
C PRO A 95 -89.14 54.66 -50.01
N VAL A 96 -90.03 54.89 -49.04
CA VAL A 96 -90.13 54.10 -47.81
C VAL A 96 -91.51 53.48 -47.62
N SER A 97 -92.32 53.42 -48.68
CA SER A 97 -93.67 52.85 -48.60
C SER A 97 -93.67 51.35 -48.36
N ASN A 98 -92.55 50.67 -48.64
CA ASN A 98 -92.31 49.25 -48.39
C ASN A 98 -91.84 48.95 -46.96
N GLU A 99 -91.53 49.96 -46.15
CA GLU A 99 -91.06 49.75 -44.79
C GLU A 99 -92.21 49.29 -43.89
N ALA A 100 -91.97 48.23 -43.11
CA ALA A 100 -93.01 47.58 -42.32
C ALA A 100 -93.72 48.55 -41.35
N ASP A 101 -92.97 49.44 -40.71
CA ASP A 101 -93.50 50.44 -39.77
C ASP A 101 -94.33 51.51 -40.49
N VAL A 102 -93.92 51.92 -41.70
CA VAL A 102 -94.66 52.90 -42.53
C VAL A 102 -95.96 52.29 -43.04
N ILE A 103 -95.94 51.04 -43.50
CA ILE A 103 -97.14 50.29 -43.91
C ILE A 103 -98.12 50.17 -42.74
N ALA A 104 -97.63 49.79 -41.56
CA ALA A 104 -98.46 49.62 -40.36
C ALA A 104 -99.07 50.94 -39.90
N ALA A 105 -98.29 52.02 -39.88
CA ALA A 105 -98.78 53.36 -39.52
C ALA A 105 -99.78 53.90 -40.56
N LYS A 106 -99.54 53.67 -41.86
CA LYS A 106 -100.46 54.07 -42.95
C LYS A 106 -101.79 53.32 -42.86
N ALA A 107 -101.75 52.01 -42.61
CA ALA A 107 -102.94 51.19 -42.45
C ALA A 107 -103.77 51.61 -41.23
N THR A 108 -103.09 51.92 -40.12
CA THR A 108 -103.73 52.45 -38.91
C THR A 108 -104.44 53.78 -39.20
N LEU A 109 -103.76 54.71 -39.88
CA LEU A 109 -104.35 55.98 -40.29
C LEU A 109 -105.52 55.80 -41.27
N GLN A 110 -105.39 54.93 -42.28
CA GLN A 110 -106.46 54.65 -43.24
C GLN A 110 -107.71 54.10 -42.56
N ASN A 111 -107.54 53.16 -41.62
CA ASN A 111 -108.65 52.64 -40.83
C ASN A 111 -109.33 53.74 -40.00
N SER A 112 -108.54 54.65 -39.44
CA SER A 112 -109.04 55.81 -38.70
C SER A 112 -109.79 56.81 -39.59
N VAL A 113 -109.35 57.02 -40.84
CA VAL A 113 -110.07 57.82 -41.86
C VAL A 113 -111.38 57.16 -42.27
N ASP A 114 -111.35 55.88 -42.64
CA ASP A 114 -112.52 55.13 -43.13
C ASP A 114 -113.60 55.01 -42.05
N SER A 115 -113.20 54.92 -40.79
CA SER A 115 -114.10 54.76 -39.64
C SER A 115 -114.41 56.08 -38.90
N ASN A 116 -113.82 57.20 -39.32
CA ASN A 116 -113.87 58.49 -38.61
C ASN A 116 -113.56 58.35 -37.10
N SER A 117 -112.44 57.68 -36.80
CA SER A 117 -112.02 57.25 -35.45
C SER A 117 -111.66 58.42 -34.52
N ALA A 118 -111.82 58.23 -33.21
CA ALA A 118 -111.38 59.17 -32.17
C ALA A 118 -109.86 59.45 -32.18
N THR A 119 -109.08 58.54 -32.76
CA THR A 119 -107.61 58.62 -32.80
C THR A 119 -107.07 59.27 -34.07
N LEU A 120 -107.95 59.79 -34.96
CA LEU A 120 -107.60 60.29 -36.28
C LEU A 120 -106.41 61.27 -36.29
N VAL A 121 -106.42 62.27 -35.39
CA VAL A 121 -105.33 63.27 -35.29
C VAL A 121 -104.04 62.64 -34.75
N ALA A 122 -104.14 61.74 -33.77
CA ALA A 122 -102.99 61.04 -33.19
C ALA A 122 -102.34 60.09 -34.20
N ASP A 123 -103.13 59.33 -34.95
CA ASP A 123 -102.67 58.40 -35.99
C ASP A 123 -102.10 59.17 -37.19
N THR A 124 -102.65 60.35 -37.50
CA THR A 124 -102.09 61.26 -38.52
C THR A 124 -100.69 61.70 -38.14
N ASN A 125 -100.51 62.18 -36.90
CA ASN A 125 -99.20 62.60 -36.39
C ASN A 125 -98.22 61.43 -36.29
N ASN A 126 -98.69 60.25 -35.88
CA ASN A 126 -97.87 59.05 -35.80
C ASN A 126 -97.38 58.62 -37.19
N TYR A 127 -98.26 58.56 -38.19
CA TYR A 127 -97.87 58.23 -39.57
C TYR A 127 -96.88 59.24 -40.14
N LEU A 128 -97.11 60.55 -39.96
CA LEU A 128 -96.19 61.58 -40.42
C LEU A 128 -94.81 61.48 -39.74
N SER A 129 -94.77 61.18 -38.44
CA SER A 129 -93.53 60.98 -37.67
C SER A 129 -92.76 59.73 -38.12
N VAL A 130 -93.45 58.59 -38.23
CA VAL A 130 -92.87 57.32 -38.70
C VAL A 130 -92.37 57.47 -40.15
N LEU A 131 -93.14 58.13 -41.01
CA LEU A 131 -92.75 58.38 -42.39
C LEU A 131 -91.50 59.28 -42.47
N ALA A 132 -91.42 60.33 -41.65
CA ALA A 132 -90.25 61.19 -41.59
C ALA A 132 -89.00 60.44 -41.08
N ALA A 133 -89.14 59.65 -40.01
CA ALA A 133 -88.04 58.85 -39.46
C ALA A 133 -87.55 57.78 -40.44
N ALA A 134 -88.46 57.11 -41.15
CA ALA A 134 -88.11 56.12 -42.16
C ALA A 134 -87.34 56.76 -43.33
N LYS A 135 -87.77 57.94 -43.80
CA LYS A 135 -87.07 58.69 -44.87
C LYS A 135 -85.66 59.09 -44.47
N ILE A 136 -85.47 59.57 -43.24
CA ILE A 136 -84.14 59.90 -42.70
C ILE A 136 -83.26 58.64 -42.66
N THR A 137 -83.77 57.55 -42.09
CA THR A 137 -83.02 56.30 -41.95
C THR A 137 -82.63 55.72 -43.31
N ARG A 138 -83.53 55.77 -44.30
CA ARG A 138 -83.23 55.37 -45.69
C ARG A 138 -82.14 56.24 -46.29
N SER A 139 -82.21 57.56 -46.12
CA SER A 139 -81.20 58.50 -46.62
C SER A 139 -79.82 58.26 -46.00
N ASP A 140 -79.76 57.98 -44.70
CA ASP A 140 -78.51 57.65 -44.01
C ASP A 140 -77.93 56.33 -44.51
N ALA A 141 -78.77 55.30 -44.69
CA ALA A 141 -78.34 54.01 -45.25
C ALA A 141 -77.83 54.14 -46.69
N GLN A 142 -78.46 54.99 -47.52
CA GLN A 142 -78.01 55.29 -48.88
C GLN A 142 -76.69 56.06 -48.88
N THR A 143 -76.51 56.99 -47.95
CA THR A 143 -75.25 57.72 -47.77
C THR A 143 -74.14 56.77 -47.37
N ALA A 144 -74.37 55.89 -46.39
CA ALA A 144 -73.41 54.88 -45.96
C ALA A 144 -73.06 53.87 -47.08
N ALA A 145 -74.06 53.50 -47.91
CA ALA A 145 -73.83 52.65 -49.07
C ALA A 145 -72.96 53.35 -50.13
N GLN A 146 -73.23 54.63 -50.39
CA GLN A 146 -72.42 55.46 -51.29
C GLN A 146 -71.00 55.65 -50.77
N ASP A 147 -70.84 55.96 -49.48
CA ASP A 147 -69.53 56.06 -48.83
C ASP A 147 -68.74 54.75 -48.98
N ALA A 148 -69.38 53.60 -48.76
CA ALA A 148 -68.75 52.29 -48.94
C ALA A 148 -68.32 52.01 -50.39
N MET A 149 -69.08 52.48 -51.39
CA MET A 149 -68.69 52.39 -52.80
C MET A 149 -67.51 53.33 -53.16
N ASP A 150 -67.48 54.52 -52.56
CA ASP A 150 -66.46 55.55 -52.83
C ASP A 150 -65.14 55.31 -52.08
N ARG A 151 -65.13 54.41 -51.08
CA ARG A 151 -63.91 53.97 -50.41
C ARG A 151 -62.91 53.41 -51.42
N THR A 152 -61.76 54.07 -51.51
CA THR A 152 -60.68 53.64 -52.41
C THR A 152 -60.04 52.36 -51.89
N VAL A 153 -59.97 51.34 -52.75
CA VAL A 153 -59.27 50.08 -52.46
C VAL A 153 -58.10 49.90 -53.42
N PRO A 154 -56.87 49.73 -52.91
CA PRO A 154 -55.71 49.40 -53.75
C PRO A 154 -55.92 48.09 -54.51
N ASN A 155 -55.54 48.05 -55.80
CA ASN A 155 -55.61 46.86 -56.67
C ASN A 155 -57.03 46.26 -56.79
N ASN A 156 -57.96 47.08 -57.27
CA ASN A 156 -59.39 46.77 -57.41
C ASN A 156 -59.64 45.51 -58.29
N LYS A 157 -60.39 44.53 -57.76
CA LYS A 157 -60.53 43.17 -58.33
C LYS A 157 -62.00 42.76 -58.49
N ALA A 158 -62.23 41.63 -59.17
CA ALA A 158 -63.55 41.16 -59.61
C ALA A 158 -64.57 40.95 -58.47
N ALA A 159 -64.16 40.46 -57.31
CA ALA A 159 -65.05 40.24 -56.17
C ALA A 159 -65.57 41.56 -55.56
N LEU A 160 -64.69 42.56 -55.45
CA LEU A 160 -65.05 43.91 -54.99
C LEU A 160 -65.95 44.61 -56.01
N ILE A 161 -65.62 44.54 -57.31
CA ILE A 161 -66.45 45.08 -58.40
C ILE A 161 -67.86 44.45 -58.38
N LYS A 162 -67.95 43.13 -58.15
CA LYS A 162 -69.23 42.43 -58.05
C LYS A 162 -70.03 42.86 -56.81
N ALA A 163 -69.38 42.99 -55.65
CA ALA A 163 -70.04 43.45 -54.42
C ALA A 163 -70.52 44.91 -54.53
N GLN A 164 -69.71 45.78 -55.14
CA GLN A 164 -70.09 47.16 -55.47
C GLN A 164 -71.30 47.18 -56.43
N GLY A 165 -71.29 46.39 -57.50
CA GLY A 165 -72.42 46.31 -58.44
C GLY A 165 -73.71 45.76 -57.81
N LEU A 166 -73.60 44.81 -56.87
CA LEU A 166 -74.76 44.34 -56.08
C LEU A 166 -75.29 45.42 -55.14
N LEU A 167 -74.42 46.22 -54.52
CA LEU A 167 -74.83 47.32 -53.66
C LEU A 167 -75.45 48.48 -54.47
N GLU A 168 -74.90 48.79 -55.65
CA GLU A 168 -75.45 49.76 -56.59
C GLU A 168 -76.87 49.36 -57.02
N GLN A 169 -77.08 48.08 -57.37
CA GLN A 169 -78.41 47.55 -57.65
C GLN A 169 -79.32 47.62 -56.42
N ALA A 170 -78.82 47.29 -55.23
CA ALA A 170 -79.60 47.36 -53.99
C ALA A 170 -80.00 48.80 -53.63
N MET A 171 -79.16 49.81 -53.92
CA MET A 171 -79.52 51.22 -53.78
C MET A 171 -80.62 51.64 -54.75
N ALA A 172 -80.56 51.16 -56.00
CA ALA A 172 -81.62 51.39 -56.98
C ALA A 172 -82.93 50.68 -56.58
N ASP A 173 -82.85 49.45 -56.12
CA ASP A 173 -83.99 48.67 -55.63
C ASP A 173 -84.61 49.30 -54.39
N ALA A 174 -83.79 49.84 -53.47
CA ALA A 174 -84.25 50.60 -52.32
C ALA A 174 -85.02 51.88 -52.72
N ASN A 175 -84.55 52.61 -53.74
CA ASN A 175 -85.26 53.79 -54.28
C ASN A 175 -86.59 53.44 -54.95
N ASN A 176 -86.64 52.27 -55.59
CA ASN A 176 -87.85 51.75 -56.23
C ASN A 176 -88.72 50.91 -55.29
N GLU A 177 -88.41 50.91 -53.99
CA GLU A 177 -89.19 50.21 -52.95
C GLU A 177 -89.24 48.68 -53.10
N LEU A 178 -88.28 48.10 -53.82
CA LEU A 178 -88.10 46.66 -53.99
C LEU A 178 -87.23 46.02 -52.89
N LEU A 179 -86.52 46.84 -52.11
CA LEU A 179 -85.62 46.41 -51.03
C LEU A 179 -85.86 47.27 -49.77
N VAL A 180 -85.92 46.64 -48.59
CA VAL A 180 -86.07 47.38 -47.32
C VAL A 180 -84.73 47.95 -46.82
N THR A 181 -84.79 48.93 -45.92
CA THR A 181 -83.59 49.65 -45.46
C THR A 181 -82.59 48.75 -44.73
N SER A 182 -83.05 47.77 -43.96
CA SER A 182 -82.19 46.83 -43.23
C SER A 182 -81.38 45.91 -44.16
N GLU A 183 -81.95 45.53 -45.31
CA GLU A 183 -81.25 44.75 -46.32
C GLU A 183 -80.16 45.57 -47.01
N LEU A 184 -80.44 46.86 -47.31
CA LEU A 184 -79.43 47.78 -47.85
C LEU A 184 -78.23 47.90 -46.88
N VAL A 185 -78.50 48.11 -45.59
CA VAL A 185 -77.46 48.18 -44.55
C VAL A 185 -76.64 46.87 -44.51
N THR A 186 -77.31 45.72 -44.58
CA THR A 186 -76.62 44.41 -44.57
C THR A 186 -75.67 44.24 -45.76
N LEU A 187 -76.06 44.70 -46.96
CA LEU A 187 -75.18 44.65 -48.12
C LEU A 187 -74.02 45.65 -48.00
N THR A 188 -74.27 46.84 -47.44
CA THR A 188 -73.22 47.84 -47.15
C THR A 188 -72.17 47.29 -46.19
N ASP A 189 -72.59 46.63 -45.10
CA ASP A 189 -71.68 46.02 -44.12
C ASP A 189 -70.82 44.91 -44.73
N LYS A 190 -71.42 44.07 -45.60
CA LYS A 190 -70.69 43.04 -46.34
C LYS A 190 -69.64 43.65 -47.27
N LEU A 191 -69.98 44.73 -47.98
CA LEU A 191 -69.00 45.43 -48.83
C LEU A 191 -67.85 45.98 -47.98
N ASN A 192 -68.15 46.65 -46.86
CA ASN A 192 -67.12 47.20 -45.96
C ASN A 192 -66.20 46.11 -45.39
N LEU A 193 -66.75 44.95 -45.00
CA LEU A 193 -65.96 43.82 -44.53
C LEU A 193 -64.99 43.30 -45.60
N ILE A 194 -65.46 43.16 -46.85
CA ILE A 194 -64.63 42.78 -47.98
C ILE A 194 -63.51 43.82 -48.17
N ILE A 195 -63.85 45.12 -48.18
CA ILE A 195 -62.87 46.20 -48.33
C ILE A 195 -61.78 46.11 -47.25
N ASP A 196 -62.15 45.95 -45.98
CA ASP A 196 -61.19 45.90 -44.87
C ASP A 196 -60.24 44.70 -44.96
N SER A 197 -60.74 43.51 -45.34
CA SER A 197 -59.93 42.33 -45.57
C SER A 197 -58.90 42.54 -46.69
N PHE A 198 -59.31 43.18 -47.80
CA PHE A 198 -58.40 43.48 -48.91
C PHE A 198 -57.33 44.52 -48.54
N VAL A 199 -57.68 45.54 -47.74
CA VAL A 199 -56.71 46.54 -47.26
C VAL A 199 -55.65 45.87 -46.38
N LYS A 200 -56.06 45.03 -45.41
CA LYS A 200 -55.14 44.27 -44.55
C LYS A 200 -54.23 43.36 -45.35
N LEU A 201 -54.78 42.63 -46.32
CA LEU A 201 -53.97 41.79 -47.19
C LEU A 201 -52.95 42.62 -47.97
N ASN A 202 -53.35 43.75 -48.53
CA ASN A 202 -52.46 44.59 -49.33
C ASN A 202 -51.28 45.12 -48.48
N GLU A 203 -51.51 45.46 -47.20
CA GLU A 203 -50.43 45.87 -46.30
C GLU A 203 -49.38 44.77 -46.12
N ILE A 204 -49.78 43.53 -45.84
CA ILE A 204 -48.84 42.42 -45.67
C ILE A 204 -48.23 41.97 -47.01
N TYR A 205 -49.01 42.01 -48.09
CA TYR A 205 -48.55 41.72 -49.44
C TYR A 205 -47.41 42.66 -49.85
N MET A 206 -47.59 43.97 -49.67
CA MET A 206 -46.55 44.95 -50.00
C MET A 206 -45.28 44.71 -49.18
N LYS A 207 -45.39 44.36 -47.89
CA LYS A 207 -44.24 43.98 -47.06
C LYS A 207 -43.55 42.71 -47.60
N ALA A 208 -44.31 41.72 -48.06
CA ALA A 208 -43.77 40.47 -48.59
C ALA A 208 -43.08 40.63 -49.94
N VAL A 209 -43.53 41.53 -50.82
CA VAL A 209 -42.97 41.69 -52.18
C VAL A 209 -41.89 42.76 -52.32
N SER A 210 -41.68 43.61 -51.32
CA SER A 210 -40.62 44.63 -51.32
C SER A 210 -39.76 44.58 -50.06
N GLY A 211 -39.81 43.48 -49.33
CA GLY A 211 -39.19 43.30 -48.03
C GLY A 211 -37.89 42.50 -48.08
N PRO A 212 -37.19 42.41 -46.94
CA PRO A 212 -35.96 41.61 -46.80
C PRO A 212 -36.10 40.14 -47.21
N VAL A 213 -37.28 39.54 -47.05
CA VAL A 213 -37.51 38.09 -47.25
C VAL A 213 -38.30 37.78 -48.52
N THR A 214 -38.35 38.72 -49.46
CA THR A 214 -39.18 38.61 -50.68
C THR A 214 -38.89 37.36 -51.51
N TYR A 215 -37.64 36.92 -51.55
CA TYR A 215 -37.19 35.81 -52.39
C TYR A 215 -37.07 34.47 -51.64
N GLU A 216 -37.49 34.42 -50.37
CA GLU A 216 -37.46 33.19 -49.60
C GLU A 216 -38.46 32.16 -50.15
N GLU A 217 -38.07 30.88 -50.11
CA GLU A 217 -38.78 29.78 -50.78
C GLU A 217 -40.25 29.63 -50.34
N GLY A 218 -40.61 30.05 -49.12
CA GLY A 218 -41.99 30.06 -48.64
C GLY A 218 -42.83 31.25 -49.10
N ILE A 219 -42.19 32.40 -49.41
CA ILE A 219 -42.88 33.66 -49.74
C ILE A 219 -43.27 33.71 -51.20
N VAL A 220 -42.34 33.38 -52.11
CA VAL A 220 -42.55 33.50 -53.56
C VAL A 220 -43.76 32.68 -54.06
N PRO A 221 -43.92 31.39 -53.70
CA PRO A 221 -45.05 30.60 -54.17
C PRO A 221 -46.39 31.09 -53.61
N LEU A 222 -46.41 31.56 -52.35
CA LEU A 222 -47.64 32.07 -51.74
C LEU A 222 -48.06 33.41 -52.33
N VAL A 223 -47.12 34.32 -52.56
CA VAL A 223 -47.37 35.59 -53.29
C VAL A 223 -47.90 35.32 -54.69
N SER A 224 -47.32 34.35 -55.42
CA SER A 224 -47.81 33.93 -56.73
C SER A 224 -49.23 33.36 -56.65
N SER A 225 -49.48 32.44 -55.70
CA SER A 225 -50.80 31.83 -55.47
C SER A 225 -51.86 32.88 -55.15
N ILE A 226 -51.53 33.82 -54.27
CA ILE A 226 -52.34 35.01 -53.98
C ILE A 226 -52.65 35.73 -55.28
N ASN A 227 -51.64 36.14 -56.06
CA ASN A 227 -51.84 36.89 -57.30
C ASN A 227 -52.74 36.16 -58.32
N ASP A 228 -52.59 34.84 -58.44
CA ASP A 228 -53.41 33.99 -59.32
C ASP A 228 -54.86 33.90 -58.83
N GLN A 229 -55.09 33.58 -57.55
CA GLN A 229 -56.42 33.41 -56.96
C GLN A 229 -57.22 34.72 -56.99
N PHE A 230 -56.53 35.85 -56.91
CA PHE A 230 -57.15 37.16 -56.99
C PHE A 230 -57.73 37.53 -58.36
N SER A 231 -57.40 36.78 -59.40
CA SER A 231 -58.04 36.91 -60.71
C SER A 231 -59.40 36.18 -60.78
N ASN A 232 -59.81 35.47 -59.73
CA ASN A 232 -61.06 34.70 -59.65
C ASN A 232 -62.23 35.53 -59.07
N ALA A 233 -63.40 35.47 -59.72
CA ALA A 233 -64.61 36.24 -59.36
C ALA A 233 -65.43 35.66 -58.17
N GLN A 234 -64.92 34.63 -57.48
CA GLN A 234 -65.62 33.94 -56.39
C GLN A 234 -65.04 34.14 -54.98
N LEU A 235 -63.98 34.93 -54.80
CA LEU A 235 -63.37 35.11 -53.48
C LEU A 235 -64.32 35.73 -52.46
N THR A 236 -64.36 35.14 -51.26
CA THR A 236 -65.07 35.64 -50.08
C THR A 236 -64.13 36.41 -49.16
N SER A 237 -64.66 37.16 -48.18
CA SER A 237 -63.84 37.83 -47.15
C SER A 237 -63.06 36.82 -46.30
N GLU A 238 -63.63 35.63 -46.04
CA GLU A 238 -62.96 34.55 -45.31
C GLU A 238 -61.73 34.02 -46.08
N ASP A 239 -61.82 33.89 -47.41
CA ASP A 239 -60.69 33.48 -48.24
C ASP A 239 -59.55 34.51 -48.19
N VAL A 240 -59.89 35.80 -48.24
CA VAL A 240 -58.90 36.90 -48.18
C VAL A 240 -58.23 36.97 -46.81
N ASP A 241 -58.98 36.78 -45.73
CA ASP A 241 -58.43 36.73 -44.37
C ASP A 241 -57.53 35.50 -44.17
N ALA A 242 -57.88 34.36 -44.76
CA ALA A 242 -57.05 33.15 -44.74
C ALA A 242 -55.72 33.38 -45.48
N PHE A 243 -55.74 33.99 -46.67
CA PHE A 243 -54.50 34.38 -47.37
C PHE A 243 -53.67 35.38 -46.58
N THR A 244 -54.32 36.36 -45.95
CA THR A 244 -53.65 37.35 -45.09
C THR A 244 -52.92 36.67 -43.94
N THR A 245 -53.60 35.73 -43.26
CA THR A 245 -53.04 35.00 -42.11
C THR A 245 -51.88 34.10 -42.54
N GLN A 246 -52.03 33.37 -43.64
CA GLN A 246 -50.97 32.50 -44.17
C GLN A 246 -49.74 33.31 -44.57
N LEU A 247 -49.92 34.42 -45.30
CA LEU A 247 -48.82 35.26 -45.73
C LEU A 247 -48.12 35.93 -44.55
N GLN A 248 -48.87 36.44 -43.57
CA GLN A 248 -48.32 37.00 -42.34
C GLN A 248 -47.48 35.97 -41.58
N THR A 249 -48.01 34.75 -41.41
CA THR A 249 -47.32 33.67 -40.68
C THR A 249 -46.00 33.30 -41.35
N ILE A 250 -46.00 33.10 -42.67
CA ILE A 250 -44.79 32.72 -43.40
C ILE A 250 -43.79 33.89 -43.45
N PHE A 251 -44.28 35.12 -43.61
CA PHE A 251 -43.45 36.33 -43.58
C PHE A 251 -42.75 36.51 -42.24
N ASP A 252 -43.48 36.41 -41.13
CA ASP A 252 -42.91 36.53 -39.79
C ASP A 252 -41.92 35.39 -39.50
N ALA A 253 -42.23 34.17 -39.92
CA ALA A 253 -41.31 33.04 -39.79
C ALA A 253 -40.01 33.26 -40.58
N ALA A 254 -40.10 33.72 -41.83
CA ALA A 254 -38.94 34.02 -42.66
C ALA A 254 -38.10 35.17 -42.08
N MET A 255 -38.75 36.23 -41.58
CA MET A 255 -38.08 37.35 -40.90
C MET A 255 -37.31 36.89 -39.67
N ASN A 256 -37.97 36.13 -38.78
CA ASN A 256 -37.34 35.61 -37.58
C ASN A 256 -36.16 34.69 -37.91
N ALA A 257 -36.31 33.82 -38.92
CA ALA A 257 -35.23 32.94 -39.37
C ALA A 257 -34.02 33.75 -39.88
N ARG A 258 -34.28 34.80 -40.67
CA ARG A 258 -33.23 35.68 -41.19
C ARG A 258 -32.52 36.46 -40.10
N ASP A 259 -33.26 37.00 -39.13
CA ASP A 259 -32.70 37.75 -38.01
C ASP A 259 -31.85 36.84 -37.10
N ASN A 260 -32.31 35.61 -36.83
CA ASN A 260 -31.52 34.62 -36.11
C ASN A 260 -30.23 34.27 -36.87
N ALA A 261 -30.31 34.03 -38.19
CA ALA A 261 -29.12 33.74 -39.00
C ALA A 261 -28.11 34.91 -38.97
N LYS A 262 -28.57 36.16 -38.98
CA LYS A 262 -27.70 37.35 -38.83
C LYS A 262 -27.04 37.41 -37.45
N ILE A 263 -27.77 37.07 -36.40
CA ILE A 263 -27.23 37.01 -35.04
C ILE A 263 -26.14 35.93 -34.97
N ASP A 264 -26.42 34.73 -35.47
CA ASP A 264 -25.47 33.62 -35.50
C ASP A 264 -24.21 33.96 -36.31
N ALA A 265 -24.38 34.59 -37.47
CA ALA A 265 -23.27 35.10 -38.28
C ALA A 265 -22.41 36.10 -37.51
N THR A 266 -23.04 37.06 -36.81
CA THR A 266 -22.34 38.08 -36.01
C THR A 266 -21.55 37.44 -34.86
N ASN A 267 -22.14 36.43 -34.21
CA ASN A 267 -21.48 35.68 -33.15
C ASN A 267 -20.28 34.89 -33.69
N ALA A 268 -20.43 34.20 -34.83
CA ALA A 268 -19.36 33.47 -35.49
C ALA A 268 -18.19 34.38 -35.89
N ILE A 269 -18.47 35.56 -36.47
CA ILE A 269 -17.44 36.57 -36.80
C ILE A 269 -16.71 37.04 -35.55
N SER A 270 -17.45 37.30 -34.48
CA SER A 270 -16.88 37.75 -33.21
C SER A 270 -15.98 36.69 -32.58
N ASN A 271 -16.39 35.41 -32.59
CA ASN A 271 -15.60 34.28 -32.09
C ASN A 271 -14.35 34.01 -32.94
N ALA A 272 -14.42 34.26 -34.25
CA ALA A 272 -13.30 34.07 -35.18
C ALA A 272 -12.26 35.20 -35.14
N LYS A 273 -12.54 36.32 -34.48
CA LYS A 273 -11.74 37.54 -34.57
C LYS A 273 -10.29 37.36 -34.13
N ASP A 274 -10.06 36.58 -33.08
CA ASP A 274 -8.72 36.37 -32.53
C ASP A 274 -7.83 35.53 -33.45
N VAL A 275 -8.43 34.75 -34.35
CA VAL A 275 -7.75 33.89 -35.32
C VAL A 275 -7.84 34.42 -36.75
N ALA A 276 -8.35 35.64 -36.95
CA ALA A 276 -8.51 36.27 -38.27
C ALA A 276 -7.18 36.62 -38.97
N THR A 277 -6.04 36.32 -38.35
CA THR A 277 -4.72 36.37 -39.04
C THR A 277 -4.54 35.21 -40.02
N ASN A 278 -5.31 34.12 -39.88
CA ASN A 278 -5.37 33.05 -40.88
C ASN A 278 -6.12 33.51 -42.13
N SER A 279 -5.55 33.32 -43.32
CA SER A 279 -6.10 33.81 -44.59
C SER A 279 -7.47 33.22 -44.94
N ASN A 280 -7.71 31.94 -44.63
CA ASN A 280 -8.97 31.27 -44.94
C ASN A 280 -10.07 31.77 -44.00
N VAL A 281 -9.77 31.92 -42.71
CA VAL A 281 -10.69 32.53 -41.74
C VAL A 281 -10.99 33.98 -42.11
N ALA A 282 -9.98 34.79 -42.44
CA ALA A 282 -10.18 36.17 -42.88
C ALA A 282 -11.09 36.25 -44.11
N SER A 283 -10.83 35.42 -45.12
CA SER A 283 -11.66 35.37 -46.34
C SER A 283 -13.10 34.93 -46.05
N ALA A 284 -13.29 33.98 -45.14
CA ALA A 284 -14.62 33.54 -44.72
C ALA A 284 -15.36 34.63 -43.92
N ILE A 285 -14.67 35.37 -43.05
CA ILE A 285 -15.21 36.55 -42.35
C ILE A 285 -15.65 37.61 -43.37
N ASP A 286 -14.80 37.95 -44.35
CA ASP A 286 -15.12 38.95 -45.37
C ASP A 286 -16.33 38.54 -46.21
N ASN A 287 -16.38 37.27 -46.64
CA ASN A 287 -17.52 36.74 -47.37
C ASN A 287 -18.82 36.82 -46.55
N LEU A 288 -18.78 36.38 -45.29
CA LEU A 288 -19.94 36.41 -44.41
C LEU A 288 -20.40 37.84 -44.10
N ASN A 289 -19.47 38.78 -43.88
CA ASN A 289 -19.77 40.20 -43.73
C ASN A 289 -20.48 40.77 -44.97
N ASN A 290 -19.96 40.47 -46.17
CA ASN A 290 -20.57 40.91 -47.43
C ASN A 290 -21.99 40.37 -47.60
N ILE A 291 -22.21 39.09 -47.27
CA ILE A 291 -23.53 38.45 -47.33
C ILE A 291 -24.49 39.10 -46.31
N VAL A 292 -24.05 39.32 -45.07
CA VAL A 292 -24.87 39.98 -44.04
C VAL A 292 -25.18 41.43 -44.41
N GLU A 293 -24.23 42.18 -44.97
CA GLU A 293 -24.43 43.55 -45.45
C GLU A 293 -25.43 43.58 -46.61
N ALA A 294 -25.29 42.68 -47.59
CA ALA A 294 -26.24 42.53 -48.68
C ALA A 294 -27.65 42.14 -48.18
N ALA A 295 -27.73 41.30 -47.15
CA ALA A 295 -28.99 40.96 -46.50
C ALA A 295 -29.63 42.14 -45.76
N ASN A 296 -28.84 43.03 -45.17
CA ASN A 296 -29.33 44.26 -44.53
C ASN A 296 -29.83 45.29 -45.56
N ASN A 297 -29.27 45.27 -46.77
CA ASN A 297 -29.67 46.13 -47.88
C ASN A 297 -30.81 45.54 -48.73
N ASN A 298 -31.47 44.47 -48.27
CA ASN A 298 -32.53 43.76 -49.00
C ASN A 298 -32.12 43.33 -50.42
N SER A 299 -30.87 42.89 -50.60
CA SER A 299 -30.42 42.35 -51.88
C SER A 299 -31.23 41.11 -52.26
N GLU A 300 -31.70 41.08 -53.51
CA GLU A 300 -32.54 40.01 -54.06
C GLU A 300 -31.81 38.66 -54.19
N GLN A 301 -30.47 38.69 -54.16
CA GLN A 301 -29.62 37.51 -54.35
C GLN A 301 -29.22 36.83 -53.05
N VAL A 302 -29.55 37.41 -51.88
CA VAL A 302 -29.12 36.87 -50.58
C VAL A 302 -30.29 36.30 -49.81
N LEU A 303 -30.33 34.98 -49.75
CA LEU A 303 -31.29 34.20 -48.99
C LEU A 303 -30.78 33.96 -47.55
N THR A 304 -31.70 33.63 -46.66
CA THR A 304 -31.36 33.19 -45.29
C THR A 304 -30.42 31.99 -45.32
N ALA A 305 -30.60 31.09 -46.30
CA ALA A 305 -29.72 29.94 -46.52
C ALA A 305 -28.26 30.32 -46.80
N ASP A 306 -28.01 31.44 -47.50
CA ASP A 306 -26.65 31.90 -47.83
C ASP A 306 -25.89 32.37 -46.58
N ILE A 307 -26.59 33.07 -45.67
CA ILE A 307 -26.02 33.48 -44.38
C ILE A 307 -25.66 32.25 -43.55
N ILE A 308 -26.57 31.27 -43.46
CA ILE A 308 -26.34 30.03 -42.70
C ILE A 308 -25.16 29.25 -43.31
N HIS A 309 -25.11 29.13 -44.63
CA HIS A 309 -24.02 28.45 -45.33
C HIS A 309 -22.66 29.10 -45.08
N ALA A 310 -22.56 30.42 -45.26
CA ALA A 310 -21.33 31.16 -45.01
C ALA A 310 -20.91 31.15 -43.53
N THR A 311 -21.87 31.10 -42.60
CA THR A 311 -21.61 30.91 -41.17
C THR A 311 -21.02 29.53 -40.88
N ALA A 312 -21.55 28.47 -41.50
CA ALA A 312 -21.00 27.12 -41.38
C ALA A 312 -19.57 27.04 -41.93
N LEU A 313 -19.30 27.65 -43.09
CA LEU A 313 -17.95 27.74 -43.67
C LEU A 313 -16.96 28.44 -42.72
N LEU A 314 -17.37 29.56 -42.10
CA LEU A 314 -16.52 30.27 -41.14
C LEU A 314 -16.20 29.41 -39.93
N ASN A 315 -17.21 28.81 -39.29
CA ASN A 315 -17.02 27.98 -38.12
C ASN A 315 -16.11 26.76 -38.40
N ALA A 316 -16.27 26.13 -39.57
CA ALA A 316 -15.41 25.03 -40.00
C ALA A 316 -13.95 25.46 -40.20
N ASN A 317 -13.70 26.62 -40.83
CA ASN A 317 -12.36 27.17 -41.00
C ASN A 317 -11.69 27.52 -39.66
N VAL A 318 -12.47 28.01 -38.69
CA VAL A 318 -11.98 28.25 -37.32
C VAL A 318 -11.63 26.93 -36.63
N GLY A 319 -12.48 25.91 -36.77
CA GLY A 319 -12.27 24.57 -36.20
C GLY A 319 -10.94 23.93 -36.62
N LEU A 320 -10.53 24.10 -37.88
CA LEU A 320 -9.26 23.59 -38.42
C LEU A 320 -8.00 24.10 -37.68
N LEU A 321 -8.11 25.21 -36.96
CA LEU A 321 -7.00 25.78 -36.17
C LEU A 321 -6.90 25.19 -34.76
N ASN A 322 -7.91 24.44 -34.30
CA ASN A 322 -8.02 23.96 -32.93
C ASN A 322 -7.63 22.46 -32.77
N THR A 323 -6.56 22.04 -33.44
CA THR A 323 -6.09 20.65 -33.43
C THR A 323 -4.95 20.38 -32.44
N ALA A 324 -4.29 21.40 -31.90
CA ALA A 324 -3.26 21.21 -30.89
C ALA A 324 -3.83 20.60 -29.58
N PRO A 325 -3.08 19.76 -28.85
CA PRO A 325 -1.71 19.31 -29.15
C PRO A 325 -1.64 18.11 -30.12
N VAL A 326 -2.76 17.63 -30.63
CA VAL A 326 -2.87 16.38 -31.41
C VAL A 326 -2.72 16.58 -32.92
N ASN A 327 -2.25 17.75 -33.35
CA ASN A 327 -2.12 18.11 -34.76
C ASN A 327 -1.05 17.29 -35.53
N ASN A 328 -0.23 16.53 -34.81
CA ASN A 328 0.76 15.59 -35.36
C ASN A 328 0.21 14.16 -35.50
N GLU A 329 -1.01 13.88 -35.02
CA GLU A 329 -1.60 12.55 -35.10
C GLU A 329 -2.17 12.30 -36.50
N GLN A 330 -1.88 11.11 -37.06
CA GLN A 330 -2.30 10.79 -38.43
C GLN A 330 -3.82 10.86 -38.60
N VAL A 331 -4.60 10.41 -37.61
CA VAL A 331 -6.07 10.48 -37.64
C VAL A 331 -6.58 11.92 -37.68
N VAL A 332 -5.90 12.85 -36.99
CA VAL A 332 -6.23 14.28 -37.00
C VAL A 332 -5.82 14.92 -38.32
N ILE A 333 -4.64 14.58 -38.86
CA ILE A 333 -4.18 15.03 -40.17
C ILE A 333 -5.19 14.59 -41.26
N ASP A 334 -5.65 13.34 -41.20
CA ASP A 334 -6.63 12.80 -42.15
C ASP A 334 -7.98 13.51 -42.02
N ALA A 335 -8.44 13.80 -40.80
CA ALA A 335 -9.66 14.58 -40.55
C ALA A 335 -9.55 16.03 -41.03
N VAL A 336 -8.41 16.69 -40.81
CA VAL A 336 -8.09 18.03 -41.36
C VAL A 336 -8.19 18.01 -42.88
N ASN A 337 -7.60 17.01 -43.54
CA ASN A 337 -7.64 16.88 -44.98
C ASN A 337 -9.06 16.64 -45.50
N ALA A 338 -9.83 15.76 -44.85
CA ALA A 338 -11.21 15.47 -45.21
C ALA A 338 -12.12 16.71 -45.12
N LEU A 339 -12.01 17.49 -44.03
CA LEU A 339 -12.76 18.73 -43.90
C LEU A 339 -12.33 19.77 -44.95
N ASN A 340 -11.03 19.93 -45.19
CA ASN A 340 -10.53 20.81 -46.24
C ASN A 340 -11.05 20.45 -47.64
N VAL A 341 -11.23 19.17 -47.95
CA VAL A 341 -11.83 18.75 -49.24
C VAL A 341 -13.26 19.27 -49.36
N VAL A 342 -14.07 19.14 -48.31
CA VAL A 342 -15.46 19.64 -48.29
C VAL A 342 -15.51 21.17 -48.37
N LEU A 343 -14.63 21.88 -47.66
CA LEU A 343 -14.60 23.36 -47.68
C LEU A 343 -14.14 23.95 -49.02
N ASN A 344 -13.34 23.22 -49.79
CA ASN A 344 -12.85 23.67 -51.09
C ASN A 344 -13.74 23.23 -52.26
N GLU A 345 -14.76 22.40 -52.04
CA GLU A 345 -15.70 21.97 -53.06
C GLU A 345 -16.83 22.99 -53.20
N PRO A 346 -16.92 23.75 -54.31
CA PRO A 346 -17.89 24.83 -54.47
C PRO A 346 -19.35 24.35 -54.50
N THR A 347 -19.58 23.04 -54.67
CA THR A 347 -20.91 22.43 -54.66
C THR A 347 -21.30 21.82 -53.32
N SER A 348 -20.44 21.86 -52.29
CA SER A 348 -20.78 21.36 -50.97
C SER A 348 -21.98 22.09 -50.38
N THR A 349 -22.94 21.33 -49.89
CA THR A 349 -24.12 21.89 -49.23
C THR A 349 -23.80 22.28 -47.79
N THR A 350 -24.65 23.10 -47.17
CA THR A 350 -24.56 23.39 -45.73
C THR A 350 -24.57 22.11 -44.89
N ALA A 351 -25.38 21.11 -45.28
CA ALA A 351 -25.44 19.84 -44.58
C ALA A 351 -24.11 19.06 -44.69
N ASP A 352 -23.46 19.08 -45.86
CA ASP A 352 -22.15 18.42 -46.05
C ASP A 352 -21.07 19.05 -45.16
N ILE A 353 -21.02 20.38 -45.09
CA ILE A 353 -20.06 21.11 -44.26
C ILE A 353 -20.27 20.82 -42.78
N LEU A 354 -21.53 20.86 -42.31
CA LEU A 354 -21.86 20.58 -40.92
C LEU A 354 -21.48 19.14 -40.56
N ALA A 355 -21.85 18.16 -41.39
CA ALA A 355 -21.51 16.75 -41.15
C ALA A 355 -19.99 16.49 -41.15
N ALA A 356 -19.24 17.11 -42.07
CA ALA A 356 -17.78 17.01 -42.11
C ALA A 356 -17.13 17.68 -40.90
N THR A 357 -17.67 18.82 -40.47
CA THR A 357 -17.20 19.55 -39.28
C THR A 357 -17.43 18.75 -38.00
N ASP A 358 -18.62 18.13 -37.86
CA ASP A 358 -18.93 17.26 -36.72
C ASP A 358 -18.01 16.03 -36.68
N THR A 359 -17.74 15.42 -37.83
CA THR A 359 -16.80 14.30 -37.95
C THR A 359 -15.39 14.72 -37.53
N PHE A 360 -14.91 15.85 -38.05
CA PHE A 360 -13.62 16.41 -37.68
C PHE A 360 -13.50 16.69 -36.18
N ASN A 361 -14.51 17.36 -35.60
CA ASN A 361 -14.53 17.69 -34.17
C ASN A 361 -14.53 16.43 -33.30
N THR A 362 -15.26 15.38 -33.71
CA THR A 362 -15.28 14.10 -33.02
C THR A 362 -13.88 13.46 -32.99
N VAL A 363 -13.22 13.36 -34.16
CA VAL A 363 -11.86 12.78 -34.25
C VAL A 363 -10.84 13.56 -33.43
N VAL A 364 -10.88 14.91 -33.49
CA VAL A 364 -9.98 15.76 -32.70
C VAL A 364 -10.24 15.62 -31.20
N GLY A 365 -11.51 15.51 -30.79
CA GLY A 365 -11.90 15.26 -29.40
C GLY A 365 -11.35 13.93 -28.87
N GLU A 366 -11.63 12.84 -29.59
CA GLU A 366 -11.15 11.50 -29.23
C GLU A 366 -9.62 11.40 -29.18
N ALA A 367 -8.92 12.07 -30.11
CA ALA A 367 -7.47 12.20 -30.11
C ALA A 367 -6.96 12.93 -28.87
N LYS A 368 -7.59 14.06 -28.50
CA LYS A 368 -7.24 14.82 -27.28
C LYS A 368 -7.46 14.01 -26.02
N ASP A 369 -8.57 13.28 -25.92
CA ASP A 369 -8.86 12.41 -24.78
C ASP A 369 -7.81 11.29 -24.68
N SER A 370 -7.48 10.63 -25.80
CA SER A 370 -6.43 9.60 -25.85
C SER A 370 -5.05 10.14 -25.43
N ARG A 371 -4.75 11.40 -25.80
CA ARG A 371 -3.52 12.08 -25.40
C ARG A 371 -3.45 12.30 -23.90
N ILE A 372 -4.55 12.73 -23.29
CA ILE A 372 -4.68 12.95 -21.86
C ILE A 372 -4.45 11.64 -21.12
N ASP A 373 -5.14 10.57 -21.52
CA ASP A 373 -5.02 9.24 -20.92
C ASP A 373 -3.57 8.72 -20.97
N ALA A 374 -2.90 8.83 -22.12
CA ALA A 374 -1.51 8.41 -22.26
C ALA A 374 -0.56 9.22 -21.35
N THR A 375 -0.82 10.53 -21.21
CA THR A 375 -0.05 11.42 -20.34
C THR A 375 -0.26 11.09 -18.87
N GLU A 376 -1.50 10.78 -18.45
CA GLU A 376 -1.81 10.34 -17.09
C GLU A 376 -1.17 8.99 -16.76
N ALA A 377 -1.18 8.05 -17.70
CA ALA A 377 -0.51 6.76 -17.54
C ALA A 377 1.01 6.93 -17.33
N ALA A 378 1.65 7.76 -18.15
CA ALA A 378 3.07 8.08 -18.03
C ALA A 378 3.40 8.74 -16.68
N ASN A 379 2.61 9.73 -16.26
CA ASN A 379 2.79 10.40 -14.97
C ASN A 379 2.59 9.43 -13.78
N THR A 380 1.65 8.51 -13.89
CA THR A 380 1.44 7.45 -12.89
C THR A 380 2.66 6.54 -12.81
N ALA A 381 3.21 6.13 -13.96
CA ALA A 381 4.42 5.31 -14.01
C ALA A 381 5.62 6.03 -13.36
N LEU A 382 5.83 7.32 -13.65
CA LEU A 382 6.88 8.14 -13.04
C LEU A 382 6.80 8.19 -11.50
N GLY A 383 5.60 8.06 -10.93
CA GLY A 383 5.40 7.97 -9.48
C GLY A 383 5.66 6.60 -8.86
N ALA A 384 5.92 5.56 -9.67
CA ALA A 384 5.95 4.15 -9.24
C ALA A 384 7.36 3.50 -9.28
N THR A 385 8.41 4.30 -9.11
CA THR A 385 9.81 3.84 -9.17
C THR A 385 10.32 3.16 -7.91
N ASP A 386 9.67 3.35 -6.76
CA ASP A 386 10.13 2.75 -5.50
C ASP A 386 10.09 1.22 -5.54
N PRO A 387 11.07 0.52 -4.93
CA PRO A 387 12.21 1.05 -4.16
C PRO A 387 13.47 1.33 -5.00
N VAL A 388 13.38 1.32 -6.33
CA VAL A 388 14.52 1.35 -7.26
C VAL A 388 14.77 2.71 -7.90
N GLY A 389 14.13 3.77 -7.42
CA GLY A 389 14.27 5.13 -7.96
C GLY A 389 15.69 5.70 -7.90
N ASN A 390 16.56 5.15 -7.04
CA ASN A 390 17.97 5.53 -6.93
C ASN A 390 18.90 4.78 -7.91
N GLU A 391 18.39 3.79 -8.65
CA GLU A 391 19.19 3.05 -9.64
C GLU A 391 19.43 3.92 -10.88
N THR A 392 20.67 3.96 -11.37
CA THR A 392 21.04 4.80 -12.53
C THR A 392 20.17 4.50 -13.76
N VAL A 393 19.91 3.23 -14.04
CA VAL A 393 19.05 2.82 -15.16
C VAL A 393 17.62 3.35 -15.03
N VAL A 394 17.09 3.44 -13.81
CA VAL A 394 15.76 3.99 -13.54
C VAL A 394 15.77 5.52 -13.67
N THR A 395 16.81 6.20 -13.18
CA THR A 395 16.95 7.65 -13.34
C THR A 395 17.10 8.07 -14.81
N ASP A 396 17.79 7.26 -15.61
CA ASP A 396 17.91 7.46 -17.05
C ASP A 396 16.56 7.26 -17.75
N ALA A 397 15.80 6.23 -17.37
CA ALA A 397 14.44 6.00 -17.88
C ALA A 397 13.46 7.13 -17.49
N VAL A 398 13.53 7.64 -16.26
CA VAL A 398 12.77 8.83 -15.81
C VAL A 398 13.08 10.03 -16.71
N THR A 399 14.35 10.24 -17.04
CA THR A 399 14.78 11.34 -17.92
C THR A 399 14.22 11.17 -19.34
N ALA A 400 14.31 9.96 -19.91
CA ALA A 400 13.81 9.65 -21.24
C ALA A 400 12.29 9.84 -21.36
N LEU A 401 11.51 9.35 -20.38
CA LEU A 401 10.05 9.51 -20.40
C LEU A 401 9.64 10.98 -20.24
N ASN A 402 10.30 11.73 -19.36
CA ASN A 402 10.07 13.17 -19.23
C ASN A 402 10.41 13.94 -20.51
N GLN A 403 11.43 13.52 -21.25
CA GLN A 403 11.77 14.15 -22.52
C GLN A 403 10.63 13.97 -23.55
N VAL A 404 10.05 12.78 -23.65
CA VAL A 404 8.91 12.50 -24.54
C VAL A 404 7.66 13.28 -24.11
N LEU A 405 7.38 13.37 -22.81
CA LEU A 405 6.22 14.11 -22.27
C LEU A 405 6.33 15.62 -22.49
N ASN A 406 7.53 16.18 -22.43
CA ASN A 406 7.77 17.61 -22.61
C ASN A 406 7.94 18.03 -24.08
N ASP A 407 8.05 17.07 -25.00
CA ASP A 407 8.13 17.36 -26.44
C ASP A 407 6.71 17.51 -27.02
N PRO A 408 6.30 18.73 -27.44
CA PRO A 408 4.99 18.94 -28.05
C PRO A 408 4.83 18.24 -29.40
N ALA A 409 5.93 17.75 -30.01
CA ALA A 409 5.89 16.97 -31.24
C ALA A 409 5.70 15.46 -31.00
N SER A 410 5.74 14.99 -29.75
CA SER A 410 5.44 13.59 -29.43
C SER A 410 4.01 13.23 -29.79
N THR A 411 3.78 12.04 -30.32
CA THR A 411 2.48 11.44 -30.61
C THR A 411 1.98 10.57 -29.45
N THR A 412 0.67 10.26 -29.42
CA THR A 412 0.07 9.45 -28.34
C THR A 412 0.76 8.09 -28.28
N ALA A 413 1.06 7.52 -29.46
CA ALA A 413 1.79 6.26 -29.58
C ALA A 413 3.22 6.35 -29.02
N GLU A 414 3.94 7.46 -29.25
CA GLU A 414 5.30 7.64 -28.71
C GLU A 414 5.30 7.78 -27.19
N ILE A 415 4.31 8.48 -26.60
CA ILE A 415 4.15 8.56 -25.14
C ILE A 415 3.89 7.17 -24.55
N LEU A 416 2.98 6.39 -25.15
CA LEU A 416 2.69 5.03 -24.70
C LEU A 416 3.91 4.11 -24.83
N ALA A 417 4.62 4.15 -25.95
CA ALA A 417 5.83 3.34 -26.16
C ALA A 417 6.96 3.71 -25.17
N ALA A 418 7.14 5.00 -24.89
CA ALA A 418 8.10 5.47 -23.88
C ALA A 418 7.69 5.02 -22.48
N THR A 419 6.39 5.04 -22.16
CA THR A 419 5.84 4.56 -20.89
C THR A 419 6.06 3.05 -20.72
N ASP A 420 5.84 2.25 -21.76
CA ASP A 420 6.08 0.80 -21.74
C ASP A 420 7.57 0.48 -21.56
N THR A 421 8.45 1.21 -22.25
CA THR A 421 9.90 1.10 -22.09
C THR A 421 10.32 1.43 -20.66
N PHE A 422 9.80 2.52 -20.11
CA PHE A 422 10.03 2.93 -18.73
C PHE A 422 9.59 1.85 -17.73
N ASN A 423 8.37 1.33 -17.87
CA ASN A 423 7.84 0.29 -17.00
C ASN A 423 8.67 -0.99 -17.05
N THR A 424 9.19 -1.36 -18.22
CA THR A 424 10.09 -2.50 -18.39
C THR A 424 11.37 -2.31 -17.58
N VAL A 425 12.03 -1.16 -17.72
CA VAL A 425 13.27 -0.85 -16.98
C VAL A 425 13.05 -0.85 -15.46
N VAL A 426 11.94 -0.26 -14.99
CA VAL A 426 11.60 -0.26 -13.56
C VAL A 426 11.31 -1.68 -13.06
N GLY A 427 10.62 -2.51 -13.85
CA GLY A 427 10.37 -3.91 -13.55
C GLY A 427 11.67 -4.72 -13.40
N GLU A 428 12.55 -4.65 -14.40
CA GLU A 428 13.85 -5.34 -14.39
C GLU A 428 14.75 -4.90 -13.22
N ALA A 429 14.74 -3.61 -12.88
CA ALA A 429 15.46 -3.09 -11.73
C ALA A 429 14.89 -3.63 -10.40
N LYS A 430 13.57 -3.76 -10.28
CA LYS A 430 12.92 -4.37 -9.10
C LYS A 430 13.28 -5.85 -8.96
N ASP A 431 13.27 -6.59 -10.07
CA ASP A 431 13.65 -8.00 -10.08
C ASP A 431 15.12 -8.17 -9.68
N SER A 432 16.02 -7.38 -10.25
CA SER A 432 17.45 -7.38 -9.88
C SER A 432 17.67 -7.10 -8.39
N ARG A 433 16.89 -6.18 -7.81
CA ARG A 433 16.95 -5.89 -6.37
C ARG A 433 16.45 -7.05 -5.52
N ASN A 434 15.44 -7.78 -5.97
CA ASN A 434 14.95 -8.97 -5.27
C ASN A 434 15.99 -10.10 -5.33
N ASP A 435 16.60 -10.33 -6.49
CA ASP A 435 17.67 -11.32 -6.65
C ASP A 435 18.86 -11.04 -5.72
N ALA A 436 19.26 -9.77 -5.58
CA ALA A 436 20.30 -9.37 -4.65
C ALA A 436 19.93 -9.65 -3.18
N LYS A 437 18.66 -9.47 -2.80
CA LYS A 437 18.17 -9.82 -1.45
C LYS A 437 18.13 -11.33 -1.22
N ASP A 438 17.82 -12.12 -2.25
CA ASP A 438 17.86 -13.57 -2.16
C ASP A 438 19.30 -14.10 -2.03
N ALA A 439 20.26 -13.45 -2.69
CA ALA A 439 21.68 -13.70 -2.49
C ALA A 439 22.12 -13.42 -1.04
N VAL A 440 21.67 -12.31 -0.45
CA VAL A 440 21.88 -12.00 0.98
C VAL A 440 21.34 -13.10 1.89
N ASN A 441 20.09 -13.52 1.67
CA ASN A 441 19.47 -14.58 2.47
C ASN A 441 20.25 -15.91 2.39
N THR A 442 20.71 -16.26 1.19
CA THR A 442 21.55 -17.44 0.95
C THR A 442 22.89 -17.35 1.68
N ALA A 443 23.52 -16.18 1.65
CA ALA A 443 24.78 -15.93 2.33
C ALA A 443 24.61 -16.04 3.86
N LEU A 444 23.61 -15.38 4.44
CA LEU A 444 23.32 -15.43 5.89
C LEU A 444 23.04 -16.86 6.38
N ALA A 445 22.39 -17.69 5.56
CA ALA A 445 22.16 -19.10 5.87
C ALA A 445 23.43 -19.98 5.81
N SER A 446 24.54 -19.46 5.26
CA SER A 446 25.77 -20.21 5.00
C SER A 446 26.90 -19.94 6.01
N THR A 447 26.57 -19.40 7.17
CA THR A 447 27.54 -19.02 8.23
C THR A 447 28.06 -20.19 9.05
N ASP A 448 27.36 -21.32 9.09
CA ASP A 448 27.83 -22.50 9.83
C ASP A 448 29.13 -23.08 9.24
N PRO A 449 30.07 -23.55 10.09
CA PRO A 449 30.01 -23.64 11.55
C PRO A 449 30.59 -22.42 12.30
N VAL A 450 30.78 -21.29 11.62
CA VAL A 450 31.54 -20.13 12.11
C VAL A 450 30.66 -18.93 12.48
N GLY A 451 29.34 -19.10 12.52
CA GLY A 451 28.39 -18.01 12.84
C GLY A 451 28.58 -17.38 14.23
N ASN A 452 29.29 -18.06 15.14
CA ASN A 452 29.63 -17.56 16.47
C ASN A 452 30.95 -16.76 16.53
N GLU A 453 31.71 -16.69 15.43
CA GLU A 453 32.94 -15.89 15.37
C GLU A 453 32.61 -14.40 15.35
N THR A 454 33.34 -13.61 16.13
CA THR A 454 33.10 -12.15 16.25
C THR A 454 33.15 -11.46 14.88
N ALA A 455 34.13 -11.79 14.03
CA ALA A 455 34.24 -11.22 12.68
C ALA A 455 33.01 -11.54 11.81
N VAL A 456 32.45 -12.76 11.93
CA VAL A 456 31.25 -13.16 11.19
C VAL A 456 30.03 -12.41 11.73
N THR A 457 29.87 -12.29 13.05
CA THR A 457 28.76 -11.51 13.64
C THR A 457 28.81 -10.02 13.29
N ASP A 458 30.01 -9.44 13.20
CA ASP A 458 30.22 -8.06 12.77
C ASP A 458 29.85 -7.90 11.29
N ALA A 459 30.24 -8.86 10.44
CA ALA A 459 29.87 -8.88 9.02
C ALA A 459 28.35 -9.05 8.82
N VAL A 460 27.68 -9.88 9.63
CA VAL A 460 26.20 -9.98 9.64
C VAL A 460 25.58 -8.61 9.94
N THR A 461 26.12 -7.88 10.92
CA THR A 461 25.63 -6.55 11.29
C THR A 461 25.78 -5.55 10.14
N ALA A 462 26.97 -5.48 9.54
CA ALA A 462 27.25 -4.60 8.41
C ALA A 462 26.36 -4.90 7.19
N LEU A 463 26.14 -6.19 6.87
CA LEU A 463 25.26 -6.60 5.78
C LEU A 463 23.80 -6.18 6.03
N ASN A 464 23.33 -6.33 7.27
CA ASN A 464 21.98 -5.90 7.67
C ASN A 464 21.81 -4.38 7.64
N GLU A 465 22.84 -3.59 7.94
CA GLU A 465 22.80 -2.12 7.81
C GLU A 465 22.58 -1.70 6.35
N VAL A 466 23.30 -2.32 5.41
CA VAL A 466 23.11 -2.07 3.97
C VAL A 466 21.71 -2.50 3.52
N LEU A 467 21.23 -3.66 3.97
CA LEU A 467 19.91 -4.17 3.59
C LEU A 467 18.74 -3.32 4.11
N ASN A 468 18.87 -2.80 5.33
CA ASN A 468 17.85 -1.96 5.98
C ASN A 468 17.89 -0.50 5.54
N ASN A 469 18.96 -0.06 4.87
CA ASN A 469 19.04 1.28 4.33
C ASN A 469 18.23 1.38 3.02
N PRO A 470 17.12 2.14 2.98
CA PRO A 470 16.29 2.27 1.78
C PRO A 470 17.02 2.97 0.62
N ALA A 471 18.11 3.69 0.91
CA ALA A 471 18.93 4.36 -0.10
C ALA A 471 19.99 3.46 -0.72
N SER A 472 20.18 2.23 -0.21
CA SER A 472 21.10 1.27 -0.83
C SER A 472 20.64 0.90 -2.23
N THR A 473 21.57 0.87 -3.16
CA THR A 473 21.41 0.37 -4.52
C THR A 473 21.57 -1.15 -4.57
N THR A 474 21.09 -1.78 -5.64
CA THR A 474 21.30 -3.21 -5.90
C THR A 474 22.79 -3.57 -5.91
N ALA A 475 23.64 -2.71 -6.47
CA ALA A 475 25.09 -2.91 -6.51
C ALA A 475 25.73 -2.88 -5.11
N GLU A 476 25.30 -1.97 -4.23
CA GLU A 476 25.79 -1.89 -2.85
C GLU A 476 25.38 -3.13 -2.03
N ILE A 477 24.16 -3.65 -2.23
CA ILE A 477 23.70 -4.88 -1.59
C ILE A 477 24.58 -6.07 -2.01
N LEU A 478 24.86 -6.21 -3.31
CA LEU A 478 25.73 -7.27 -3.82
C LEU A 478 27.16 -7.15 -3.29
N ALA A 479 27.75 -5.94 -3.30
CA ALA A 479 29.09 -5.71 -2.77
C ALA A 479 29.21 -6.03 -1.27
N ALA A 480 28.19 -5.69 -0.49
CA ALA A 480 28.13 -6.05 0.93
C ALA A 480 28.01 -7.57 1.11
N THR A 481 27.24 -8.24 0.26
CA THR A 481 27.10 -9.71 0.25
C THR A 481 28.43 -10.39 -0.04
N ASP A 482 29.20 -9.90 -1.02
CA ASP A 482 30.52 -10.44 -1.37
C ASP A 482 31.54 -10.24 -0.24
N THR A 483 31.52 -9.07 0.39
CA THR A 483 32.36 -8.78 1.57
C THR A 483 32.03 -9.74 2.71
N PHE A 484 30.75 -9.94 2.98
CA PHE A 484 30.28 -10.89 3.99
C PHE A 484 30.72 -12.33 3.69
N ASN A 485 30.57 -12.79 2.44
CA ASN A 485 30.98 -14.13 2.03
C ASN A 485 32.50 -14.34 2.20
N THR A 486 33.30 -13.31 1.93
CA THR A 486 34.75 -13.34 2.14
C THR A 486 35.09 -13.56 3.61
N VAL A 487 34.47 -12.80 4.53
CA VAL A 487 34.68 -12.95 5.98
C VAL A 487 34.28 -14.35 6.48
N VAL A 488 33.13 -14.88 6.01
CA VAL A 488 32.70 -16.24 6.36
C VAL A 488 33.69 -17.30 5.85
N GLY A 489 34.22 -17.12 4.63
CA GLY A 489 35.25 -18.01 4.07
C GLY A 489 36.52 -18.01 4.92
N GLU A 490 37.08 -16.84 5.20
CA GLU A 490 38.29 -16.68 6.01
C GLU A 490 38.13 -17.25 7.43
N ALA A 491 36.95 -17.09 8.04
CA ALA A 491 36.64 -17.66 9.34
C ALA A 491 36.60 -19.20 9.31
N LYS A 492 36.05 -19.80 8.23
CA LYS A 492 36.04 -21.26 8.05
C LYS A 492 37.46 -21.81 7.91
N ASP A 493 38.29 -21.16 7.11
CA ASP A 493 39.68 -21.56 6.92
C ASP A 493 40.46 -21.49 8.24
N SER A 494 40.32 -20.37 8.97
CA SER A 494 40.95 -20.21 10.29
C SER A 494 40.52 -21.27 11.30
N ARG A 495 39.23 -21.64 11.30
CA ARG A 495 38.70 -22.68 12.17
C ARG A 495 39.25 -24.07 11.82
N ASN A 496 39.47 -24.34 10.54
CA ASN A 496 40.06 -25.60 10.08
C ASN A 496 41.54 -25.67 10.46
N ASP A 497 42.31 -24.59 10.24
CA ASP A 497 43.72 -24.51 10.63
C ASP A 497 43.91 -24.74 12.14
N ALA A 498 43.03 -24.19 12.97
CA ALA A 498 43.06 -24.42 14.41
C ALA A 498 42.76 -25.88 14.79
N LYS A 499 41.84 -26.55 14.08
CA LYS A 499 41.59 -27.98 14.27
C LYS A 499 42.79 -28.83 13.86
N ASP A 500 43.41 -28.53 12.71
CA ASP A 500 44.60 -29.24 12.23
C ASP A 500 45.78 -29.09 13.20
N ALA A 501 45.95 -27.92 13.81
CA ALA A 501 46.95 -27.68 14.85
C ALA A 501 46.67 -28.51 16.12
N ALA A 502 45.41 -28.58 16.55
CA ALA A 502 45.00 -29.38 17.69
C ALA A 502 45.21 -30.89 17.45
N ASP A 503 44.82 -31.40 16.28
CA ASP A 503 45.04 -32.79 15.88
C ASP A 503 46.54 -33.14 15.85
N THR A 504 47.38 -32.21 15.36
CA THR A 504 48.83 -32.34 15.39
C THR A 504 49.36 -32.42 16.82
N ALA A 505 48.83 -31.61 17.74
CA ALA A 505 49.22 -31.64 19.15
C ALA A 505 48.82 -32.97 19.81
N LEU A 506 47.59 -33.45 19.60
CA LEU A 506 47.11 -34.74 20.13
C LEU A 506 47.99 -35.92 19.72
N ALA A 507 48.57 -35.89 18.52
CA ALA A 507 49.50 -36.90 18.03
C ALA A 507 50.90 -36.87 18.73
N ALA A 508 51.22 -35.83 19.51
CA ALA A 508 52.58 -35.60 20.05
C ALA A 508 52.78 -36.03 21.53
N THR A 509 52.01 -37.02 22.02
CA THR A 509 51.97 -37.45 23.45
C THR A 509 52.86 -38.64 23.82
N ASP A 510 53.47 -39.33 22.84
CA ASP A 510 54.01 -40.70 22.92
C ASP A 510 54.80 -41.09 24.18
N SER A 511 55.58 -40.18 24.79
CA SER A 511 56.40 -40.49 25.96
C SER A 511 55.70 -40.35 27.31
N VAL A 512 54.53 -39.71 27.36
CA VAL A 512 53.79 -39.35 28.58
C VAL A 512 52.28 -39.51 28.45
N GLY A 513 51.78 -40.09 27.35
CA GLY A 513 50.34 -40.27 27.12
C GLY A 513 49.61 -41.13 28.15
N ASN A 514 50.35 -41.95 28.92
CA ASN A 514 49.81 -42.72 30.05
C ASN A 514 49.74 -41.94 31.38
N GLU A 515 50.22 -40.69 31.42
CA GLU A 515 50.05 -39.83 32.60
C GLU A 515 48.60 -39.36 32.71
N GLN A 516 48.02 -39.41 33.91
CA GLN A 516 46.62 -39.01 34.12
C GLN A 516 46.38 -37.57 33.69
N VAL A 517 47.28 -36.65 34.03
CA VAL A 517 47.18 -35.23 33.65
C VAL A 517 47.16 -35.03 32.12
N VAL A 518 47.91 -35.84 31.37
CA VAL A 518 47.92 -35.80 29.90
C VAL A 518 46.62 -36.39 29.35
N THR A 519 46.12 -37.48 29.94
CA THR A 519 44.83 -38.10 29.54
C THR A 519 43.64 -37.15 29.77
N ASP A 520 43.67 -36.42 30.88
CA ASP A 520 42.66 -35.39 31.19
C ASP A 520 42.73 -34.24 30.18
N ALA A 521 43.93 -33.77 29.83
CA ALA A 521 44.13 -32.74 28.80
C ALA A 521 43.71 -33.21 27.39
N VAL A 522 43.97 -34.48 27.02
CA VAL A 522 43.45 -35.09 25.78
C VAL A 522 41.93 -35.03 25.75
N THR A 523 41.28 -35.31 26.89
CA THR A 523 39.81 -35.29 26.99
C THR A 523 39.29 -33.87 26.81
N ALA A 524 39.87 -32.88 27.51
CA ALA A 524 39.47 -31.48 27.43
C ALA A 524 39.60 -30.91 25.99
N LEU A 525 40.73 -31.16 25.32
CA LEU A 525 40.92 -30.73 23.93
C LEU A 525 39.93 -31.39 22.96
N ASN A 526 39.64 -32.68 23.13
CA ASN A 526 38.63 -33.37 22.33
C ASN A 526 37.21 -32.84 22.58
N GLU A 527 36.87 -32.43 23.81
CA GLU A 527 35.57 -31.81 24.09
C GLU A 527 35.39 -30.50 23.33
N VAL A 528 36.43 -29.65 23.29
CA VAL A 528 36.42 -28.40 22.52
C VAL A 528 36.35 -28.67 21.00
N LEU A 529 37.10 -29.64 20.47
CA LEU A 529 37.08 -29.99 19.05
C LEU A 529 35.73 -30.55 18.57
N ASN A 530 35.07 -31.35 19.41
CA ASN A 530 33.78 -31.96 19.10
C ASN A 530 32.59 -31.03 19.36
N ASN A 531 32.78 -29.93 20.06
CA ASN A 531 31.74 -28.95 20.29
C ASN A 531 31.58 -28.03 19.06
N PRO A 532 30.46 -28.10 18.31
CA PRO A 532 30.25 -27.24 17.15
C PRO A 532 30.17 -25.75 17.51
N ALA A 533 29.89 -25.43 18.78
CA ALA A 533 29.85 -24.05 19.29
C ALA A 533 31.21 -23.51 19.73
N SER A 534 32.29 -24.32 19.70
CA SER A 534 33.62 -23.83 20.05
C SER A 534 34.19 -22.95 18.94
N THR A 535 34.60 -21.74 19.30
CA THR A 535 35.25 -20.76 18.43
C THR A 535 36.69 -21.16 18.08
N THR A 536 37.26 -20.49 17.08
CA THR A 536 38.67 -20.67 16.70
C THR A 536 39.60 -20.33 17.87
N ALA A 537 39.27 -19.27 18.62
CA ALA A 537 40.04 -18.84 19.78
C ALA A 537 40.01 -19.88 20.92
N GLU A 538 38.86 -20.51 21.18
CA GLU A 538 38.74 -21.56 22.20
C GLU A 538 39.54 -22.82 21.83
N ILE A 539 39.52 -23.23 20.55
CA ILE A 539 40.32 -24.37 20.07
C ILE A 539 41.82 -24.09 20.25
N LEU A 540 42.28 -22.90 19.86
CA LEU A 540 43.69 -22.53 20.01
C LEU A 540 44.11 -22.47 21.49
N ALA A 541 43.28 -21.86 22.35
CA ALA A 541 43.57 -21.75 23.78
C ALA A 541 43.67 -23.12 24.48
N GLU A 542 42.77 -24.05 24.14
CA GLU A 542 42.82 -25.41 24.68
C GLU A 542 44.01 -26.19 24.11
N THR A 543 44.37 -25.96 22.84
CA THR A 543 45.58 -26.55 22.24
C THR A 543 46.86 -26.10 22.95
N ASP A 544 46.96 -24.81 23.30
CA ASP A 544 48.09 -24.27 24.07
C ASP A 544 48.15 -24.84 25.50
N THR A 545 46.99 -24.96 26.15
CA THR A 545 46.87 -25.59 27.48
C THR A 545 47.34 -27.05 27.42
N PHE A 546 46.87 -27.80 26.44
CA PHE A 546 47.26 -29.17 26.18
C PHE A 546 48.79 -29.31 25.98
N ASN A 547 49.38 -28.48 25.11
CA ASN A 547 50.82 -28.50 24.86
C ASN A 547 51.64 -28.22 26.12
N THR A 548 51.16 -27.31 26.97
CA THR A 548 51.79 -27.00 28.27
C THR A 548 51.79 -28.23 29.18
N VAL A 549 50.64 -28.89 29.34
CA VAL A 549 50.52 -30.11 30.17
C VAL A 549 51.42 -31.23 29.66
N VAL A 550 51.48 -31.45 28.34
CA VAL A 550 52.38 -32.46 27.74
C VAL A 550 53.86 -32.11 27.99
N GLY A 551 54.23 -30.83 27.90
CA GLY A 551 55.56 -30.35 28.23
C GLY A 551 55.94 -30.62 29.69
N GLU A 552 55.11 -30.19 30.63
CA GLU A 552 55.33 -30.37 32.07
C GLU A 552 55.39 -31.86 32.48
N ALA A 553 54.57 -32.71 31.85
CA ALA A 553 54.62 -34.16 32.08
C ALA A 553 55.92 -34.77 31.56
N LYS A 554 56.44 -34.32 30.41
CA LYS A 554 57.74 -34.76 29.87
C LYS A 554 58.87 -34.37 30.81
N ASP A 555 58.86 -33.15 31.31
CA ASP A 555 59.86 -32.65 32.26
C ASP A 555 59.82 -33.45 33.57
N SER A 556 58.63 -33.66 34.14
CA SER A 556 58.44 -34.45 35.36
C SER A 556 58.95 -35.89 35.22
N ARG A 557 58.73 -36.52 34.07
CA ARG A 557 59.23 -37.87 33.79
C ARG A 557 60.74 -37.91 33.64
N ASN A 558 61.35 -36.87 33.08
CA ASN A 558 62.80 -36.75 33.00
C ASN A 558 63.42 -36.54 34.39
N ASP A 559 62.84 -35.67 35.21
CA ASP A 559 63.29 -35.45 36.60
C ASP A 559 63.24 -36.73 37.44
N ALA A 560 62.20 -37.56 37.27
CA ALA A 560 62.10 -38.86 37.94
C ALA A 560 63.20 -39.85 37.48
N LYS A 561 63.57 -39.82 36.19
CA LYS A 561 64.69 -40.63 35.67
C LYS A 561 66.04 -40.14 36.21
N ASP A 562 66.25 -38.82 36.25
CA ASP A 562 67.46 -38.23 36.83
C ASP A 562 67.61 -38.57 38.33
N ALA A 563 66.49 -38.62 39.05
CA ALA A 563 66.47 -39.08 40.45
C ALA A 563 66.84 -40.57 40.59
N ALA A 564 66.40 -41.42 39.67
CA ALA A 564 66.77 -42.83 39.61
C ALA A 564 68.27 -43.01 39.30
N ASP A 565 68.80 -42.28 38.32
CA ASP A 565 70.23 -42.26 37.99
C ASP A 565 71.09 -41.80 39.17
N THR A 566 70.63 -40.78 39.90
CA THR A 566 71.27 -40.32 41.14
C THR A 566 71.27 -41.41 42.20
N ALA A 567 70.19 -42.18 42.33
CA ALA A 567 70.12 -43.28 43.28
C ALA A 567 71.09 -44.41 42.90
N PHE A 568 71.17 -44.79 41.62
CA PHE A 568 72.13 -45.80 41.14
C PHE A 568 73.57 -45.45 41.50
N ALA A 569 73.94 -44.17 41.43
CA ALA A 569 75.27 -43.70 41.80
C ALA A 569 75.55 -43.74 43.32
N ALA A 570 74.55 -43.96 44.17
CA ALA A 570 74.65 -43.87 45.63
C ALA A 570 74.70 -45.25 46.34
N THR A 571 75.10 -46.31 45.64
CA THR A 571 75.12 -47.69 46.16
C THR A 571 76.35 -48.02 47.00
N ASP A 572 77.44 -47.25 46.89
CA ASP A 572 78.67 -47.53 47.63
C ASP A 572 78.48 -47.41 49.16
N PRO A 573 79.14 -48.29 49.96
CA PRO A 573 80.04 -49.38 49.55
C PRO A 573 79.33 -50.73 49.31
N VAL A 574 78.00 -50.74 49.24
CA VAL A 574 77.17 -51.96 49.25
C VAL A 574 76.68 -52.42 47.88
N GLY A 575 77.15 -51.80 46.80
CA GLY A 575 76.69 -52.07 45.43
C GLY A 575 76.79 -53.53 44.97
N ASN A 576 77.73 -54.28 45.53
CA ASN A 576 77.98 -55.69 45.19
C ASN A 576 77.13 -56.69 46.00
N GLU A 577 76.33 -56.22 46.96
CA GLU A 577 75.41 -57.09 47.70
C GLU A 577 74.30 -57.59 46.78
N GLN A 578 73.98 -58.89 46.84
CA GLN A 578 72.96 -59.49 45.96
C GLN A 578 71.63 -58.71 46.02
N VAL A 579 71.20 -58.35 47.23
CA VAL A 579 69.97 -57.56 47.45
C VAL A 579 70.00 -56.21 46.73
N VAL A 580 71.16 -55.55 46.65
CA VAL A 580 71.33 -54.29 45.93
C VAL A 580 71.32 -54.52 44.42
N THR A 581 71.99 -55.56 43.92
CA THR A 581 71.99 -55.91 42.48
C THR A 581 70.59 -56.31 41.97
N ASP A 582 69.81 -57.01 42.79
CA ASP A 582 68.42 -57.35 42.48
C ASP A 582 67.55 -56.08 42.43
N ALA A 583 67.75 -55.14 43.37
CA ALA A 583 67.08 -53.85 43.34
C ALA A 583 67.49 -53.00 42.13
N VAL A 584 68.76 -53.07 41.70
CA VAL A 584 69.21 -52.42 40.45
C VAL A 584 68.43 -52.95 39.25
N THR A 585 68.25 -54.26 39.19
CA THR A 585 67.50 -54.91 38.10
C THR A 585 66.03 -54.46 38.13
N ALA A 586 65.40 -54.48 39.29
CA ALA A 586 64.00 -54.06 39.44
C ALA A 586 63.76 -52.59 39.05
N LEU A 587 64.64 -51.66 39.47
CA LEU A 587 64.53 -50.26 39.08
C LEU A 587 64.73 -50.09 37.56
N ASN A 588 65.70 -50.79 36.97
CA ASN A 588 65.91 -50.78 35.52
C ASN A 588 64.72 -51.34 34.72
N GLU A 589 64.01 -52.36 35.23
CA GLU A 589 62.80 -52.86 34.59
C GLU A 589 61.70 -51.78 34.51
N VAL A 590 61.53 -50.99 35.58
CA VAL A 590 60.58 -49.87 35.61
C VAL A 590 61.02 -48.74 34.66
N LEU A 591 62.29 -48.36 34.68
CA LEU A 591 62.81 -47.29 33.80
C LEU A 591 62.70 -47.63 32.30
N ASN A 592 62.88 -48.90 31.95
CA ASN A 592 62.81 -49.38 30.57
C ASN A 592 61.39 -49.75 30.12
N ASN A 593 60.42 -49.78 31.03
CA ASN A 593 59.04 -50.07 30.69
C ASN A 593 58.34 -48.79 30.19
N PRO A 594 57.95 -48.71 28.90
CA PRO A 594 57.29 -47.53 28.35
C PRO A 594 55.92 -47.26 28.99
N ALA A 595 55.31 -48.26 29.64
CA ALA A 595 54.05 -48.11 30.36
C ALA A 595 54.21 -47.56 31.79
N SER A 596 55.44 -47.45 32.30
CA SER A 596 55.68 -46.87 33.62
C SER A 596 55.37 -45.37 33.61
N THR A 597 54.68 -44.93 34.65
CA THR A 597 54.37 -43.52 34.91
C THR A 597 55.50 -42.87 35.70
N THR A 598 55.48 -41.54 35.78
CA THR A 598 56.38 -40.77 36.66
C THR A 598 56.29 -41.25 38.11
N ALA A 599 55.07 -41.57 38.58
CA ALA A 599 54.85 -42.10 39.92
C ALA A 599 55.48 -43.49 40.11
N ASP A 600 55.39 -44.37 39.10
CA ASP A 600 56.01 -45.71 39.16
C ASP A 600 57.53 -45.61 39.26
N ILE A 601 58.16 -44.71 38.49
CA ILE A 601 59.62 -44.48 38.52
C ILE A 601 60.05 -43.97 39.90
N LEU A 602 59.35 -42.97 40.45
CA LEU A 602 59.64 -42.44 41.77
C LEU A 602 59.48 -43.50 42.87
N ALA A 603 58.40 -44.29 42.83
CA ALA A 603 58.16 -45.35 43.81
C ALA A 603 59.22 -46.46 43.75
N ALA A 604 59.63 -46.87 42.54
CA ALA A 604 60.71 -47.83 42.36
C ALA A 604 62.05 -47.27 42.83
N THR A 605 62.31 -45.98 42.60
CA THR A 605 63.52 -45.29 43.05
C THR A 605 63.60 -45.24 44.58
N GLU A 606 62.50 -44.95 45.28
CA GLU A 606 62.48 -44.98 46.75
C GLU A 606 62.65 -46.41 47.29
N THR A 607 62.00 -47.41 46.69
CA THR A 607 62.20 -48.83 47.06
C THR A 607 63.66 -49.23 46.92
N PHE A 608 64.32 -48.79 45.84
CA PHE A 608 65.73 -49.02 45.61
C PHE A 608 66.61 -48.37 46.69
N LYS A 609 66.35 -47.10 47.05
CA LYS A 609 67.06 -46.40 48.12
C LYS A 609 66.92 -47.12 49.47
N ASP A 610 65.72 -47.59 49.79
CA ASP A 610 65.45 -48.33 51.03
C ASP A 610 66.29 -49.62 51.10
N VAL A 611 66.38 -50.37 50.00
CA VAL A 611 67.24 -51.58 49.93
C VAL A 611 68.72 -51.23 50.11
N VAL A 612 69.20 -50.17 49.44
CA VAL A 612 70.60 -49.71 49.58
C VAL A 612 70.88 -49.30 51.03
N ASN A 613 69.98 -48.56 51.67
CA ASN A 613 70.14 -48.14 53.06
C ASN A 613 70.15 -49.34 54.01
N GLN A 614 69.23 -50.29 53.83
CA GLN A 614 69.20 -51.52 54.66
C GLN A 614 70.46 -52.38 54.48
N ALA A 615 71.03 -52.43 53.28
CA ALA A 615 72.31 -53.08 53.05
C ALA A 615 73.47 -52.35 53.74
N LYS A 616 73.47 -51.00 53.74
CA LYS A 616 74.45 -50.18 54.49
C LYS A 616 74.32 -50.40 56.00
N ASP A 617 73.10 -50.46 56.52
CA ASP A 617 72.86 -50.74 57.94
C ASP A 617 73.37 -52.14 58.31
N SER A 618 73.08 -53.16 57.48
CA SER A 618 73.57 -54.53 57.70
C SER A 618 75.11 -54.62 57.67
N ARG A 619 75.75 -53.83 56.80
CA ARG A 619 77.21 -53.69 56.72
C ARG A 619 77.75 -53.07 58.00
N ASN A 620 77.15 -51.97 58.45
CA ASN A 620 77.54 -51.28 59.68
C ASN A 620 77.37 -52.19 60.91
N ASP A 621 76.26 -52.93 61.02
CA ASP A 621 76.04 -53.88 62.12
C ASP A 621 77.15 -54.95 62.18
N ALA A 622 77.58 -55.47 61.01
CA ALA A 622 78.67 -56.44 60.94
C ALA A 622 80.03 -55.83 61.31
N VAL A 623 80.27 -54.57 60.93
CA VAL A 623 81.46 -53.80 61.33
C VAL A 623 81.45 -53.55 62.84
N ASP A 624 80.33 -53.13 63.43
CA ASP A 624 80.17 -52.90 64.87
C ASP A 624 80.39 -54.20 65.66
N GLU A 625 79.89 -55.33 65.15
CA GLU A 625 80.13 -56.65 65.73
C GLU A 625 81.63 -57.02 65.68
N ALA A 626 82.30 -56.73 64.57
CA ALA A 626 83.73 -56.92 64.40
C ALA A 626 84.54 -56.08 65.39
N GLU A 627 84.28 -54.77 65.47
CA GLU A 627 84.95 -53.86 66.39
C GLU A 627 84.77 -54.25 67.86
N THR A 628 83.56 -54.72 68.21
CA THR A 628 83.25 -55.24 69.54
C THR A 628 84.10 -56.48 69.86
N LEU A 629 84.20 -57.43 68.92
CA LEU A 629 85.01 -58.63 69.11
C LEU A 629 86.50 -58.28 69.25
N ILE A 630 87.04 -57.41 68.38
CA ILE A 630 88.43 -56.93 68.43
C ILE A 630 88.75 -56.37 69.81
N THR A 631 87.83 -55.57 70.37
CA THR A 631 87.99 -54.99 71.72
C THR A 631 88.00 -56.06 72.81
N ASN A 632 87.11 -57.06 72.73
CA ASN A 632 86.98 -58.11 73.75
C ASN A 632 88.19 -59.04 73.83
N ILE A 633 88.89 -59.26 72.71
CA ILE A 633 90.02 -60.20 72.63
C ILE A 633 91.39 -59.52 72.80
N ASP A 634 91.43 -58.23 73.16
CA ASP A 634 92.66 -57.43 73.20
C ASP A 634 93.77 -58.07 74.05
N SER A 635 93.42 -58.71 75.17
CA SER A 635 94.35 -59.40 76.08
C SER A 635 95.09 -60.58 75.44
N ILE A 636 94.53 -61.19 74.39
CA ILE A 636 95.08 -62.34 73.67
C ILE A 636 95.44 -62.02 72.20
N SER A 637 95.22 -60.77 71.76
CA SER A 637 95.40 -60.30 70.38
C SER A 637 96.79 -60.54 69.78
N LYS A 638 97.84 -60.65 70.61
CA LYS A 638 99.23 -60.85 70.18
C LYS A 638 99.60 -62.31 69.96
N ARG A 639 98.73 -63.25 70.34
CA ARG A 639 99.02 -64.67 70.20
C ARG A 639 98.95 -65.09 68.72
N PRO A 640 99.86 -65.97 68.27
CA PRO A 640 99.80 -66.55 66.93
C PRO A 640 98.43 -67.21 66.67
N GLY A 641 97.92 -67.11 65.44
CA GLY A 641 96.55 -67.53 65.10
C GLY A 641 95.48 -66.45 65.34
N VAL A 642 95.39 -65.90 66.57
CA VAL A 642 94.48 -64.77 66.87
C VAL A 642 94.94 -63.52 66.11
N LYS A 643 96.25 -63.22 66.14
CA LYS A 643 96.82 -62.11 65.36
C LYS A 643 96.58 -62.26 63.86
N GLU A 644 96.73 -63.46 63.32
CA GLU A 644 96.55 -63.72 61.89
C GLU A 644 95.09 -63.46 61.47
N LYS A 645 94.13 -63.97 62.25
CA LYS A 645 92.71 -63.72 62.01
C LYS A 645 92.29 -62.28 62.27
N LEU A 646 92.96 -61.58 63.18
CA LEU A 646 92.77 -60.15 63.40
C LEU A 646 93.25 -59.32 62.20
N ASP A 647 94.43 -59.63 61.66
CA ASP A 647 94.97 -58.97 60.45
C ASP A 647 94.06 -59.26 59.23
N GLU A 648 93.52 -60.49 59.14
CA GLU A 648 92.54 -60.88 58.11
C GLU A 648 91.23 -60.11 58.26
N LEU A 649 90.67 -60.02 59.47
CA LEU A 649 89.47 -59.22 59.74
C LEU A 649 89.70 -57.74 59.42
N GLN A 650 90.84 -57.16 59.81
CA GLN A 650 91.15 -55.76 59.51
C GLN A 650 91.21 -55.51 58.00
N LYS A 651 91.82 -56.43 57.25
CA LYS A 651 91.84 -56.36 55.79
C LYS A 651 90.42 -56.47 55.21
N THR A 652 89.61 -57.41 55.70
CA THR A 652 88.20 -57.55 55.28
C THR A 652 87.40 -56.29 55.57
N LEU A 653 87.60 -55.63 56.72
CA LEU A 653 86.95 -54.36 57.06
C LEU A 653 87.38 -53.21 56.14
N ASP A 654 88.68 -53.09 55.84
CA ASP A 654 89.21 -52.05 54.93
C ASP A 654 88.67 -52.24 53.50
N ASP A 655 88.70 -53.48 52.99
CA ASP A 655 88.19 -53.84 51.68
C ASP A 655 86.66 -53.59 51.62
N ALA A 656 85.91 -53.92 52.68
CA ALA A 656 84.48 -53.65 52.80
C ALA A 656 84.15 -52.15 52.83
N ALA A 657 84.94 -51.34 53.53
CA ALA A 657 84.76 -49.89 53.60
C ALA A 657 85.02 -49.20 52.24
N SER A 658 85.94 -49.77 51.45
CA SER A 658 86.26 -49.29 50.10
C SER A 658 85.28 -49.74 49.01
N GLY A 659 84.32 -50.61 49.35
CA GLY A 659 83.38 -51.17 48.37
C GLY A 659 84.00 -52.20 47.43
N SER A 660 85.02 -52.93 47.88
CA SER A 660 85.65 -54.00 47.09
C SER A 660 84.63 -55.04 46.60
N GLU A 661 84.72 -55.40 45.32
CA GLU A 661 83.84 -56.40 44.69
C GLU A 661 83.95 -57.80 45.30
N ASN A 662 85.04 -58.07 46.02
CA ASN A 662 85.31 -59.38 46.61
C ASN A 662 84.98 -59.46 48.11
N VAL A 663 84.37 -58.43 48.69
CA VAL A 663 84.01 -58.41 50.11
C VAL A 663 82.57 -57.97 50.30
N LEU A 664 81.77 -58.91 50.81
CA LEU A 664 80.38 -58.75 51.18
C LEU A 664 80.23 -58.63 52.69
N THR A 665 79.04 -58.21 53.14
CA THR A 665 78.67 -58.22 54.56
C THR A 665 78.78 -59.63 55.17
N ALA A 666 78.52 -60.67 54.37
CA ALA A 666 78.70 -62.06 54.78
C ALA A 666 80.17 -62.38 55.10
N ASP A 667 81.13 -61.90 54.31
CA ASP A 667 82.56 -62.16 54.52
C ASP A 667 83.07 -61.51 55.83
N ILE A 668 82.55 -60.32 56.18
CA ILE A 668 82.82 -59.70 57.50
C ILE A 668 82.32 -60.62 58.60
N LYS A 669 81.07 -61.09 58.52
CA LYS A 669 80.46 -61.98 59.53
C LYS A 669 81.21 -63.30 59.67
N ASP A 670 81.60 -63.91 58.55
CA ASP A 670 82.36 -65.15 58.53
C ASP A 670 83.75 -64.94 59.18
N THR A 671 84.46 -63.87 58.83
CA THR A 671 85.77 -63.56 59.44
C THR A 671 85.65 -63.24 60.94
N VAL A 672 84.59 -62.54 61.36
CA VAL A 672 84.25 -62.31 62.77
C VAL A 672 84.02 -63.62 63.50
N GLN A 673 83.27 -64.55 62.90
CA GLN A 673 83.03 -65.87 63.49
C GLN A 673 84.33 -66.67 63.64
N GLU A 674 85.16 -66.71 62.60
CA GLU A 674 86.44 -67.42 62.66
C GLU A 674 87.37 -66.82 63.74
N LEU A 675 87.42 -65.49 63.85
CA LEU A 675 88.17 -64.80 64.90
C LEU A 675 87.63 -65.14 66.30
N ARG A 676 86.30 -65.25 66.44
CA ARG A 676 85.66 -65.64 67.71
C ARG A 676 86.04 -67.05 68.12
N GLU A 677 85.93 -68.02 67.20
CA GLU A 677 86.26 -69.42 67.45
C GLU A 677 87.74 -69.62 67.84
N ILE A 678 88.67 -68.98 67.12
CA ILE A 678 90.10 -69.07 67.48
C ILE A 678 90.39 -68.39 68.83
N SER A 679 89.71 -67.27 69.12
CA SER A 679 89.88 -66.54 70.39
C SER A 679 89.34 -67.34 71.57
N GLU A 680 88.20 -68.01 71.43
CA GLU A 680 87.64 -68.91 72.44
C GLU A 680 88.55 -70.12 72.68
N ASN A 681 89.08 -70.74 71.62
CA ASN A 681 90.05 -71.83 71.77
C ASN A 681 91.31 -71.38 72.52
N VAL A 682 91.85 -70.22 72.16
CA VAL A 682 93.02 -69.64 72.84
C VAL A 682 92.71 -69.34 74.31
N GLN A 683 91.56 -68.75 74.61
CA GLN A 683 91.16 -68.46 75.98
C GLN A 683 90.98 -69.75 76.80
N ASN A 684 90.35 -70.78 76.24
CA ASN A 684 90.16 -72.07 76.91
C ASN A 684 91.48 -72.75 77.28
N VAL A 685 92.46 -72.77 76.36
CA VAL A 685 93.78 -73.35 76.64
C VAL A 685 94.54 -72.50 77.67
N LEU A 686 94.38 -71.17 77.66
CA LEU A 686 94.97 -70.32 78.69
C LEU A 686 94.32 -70.51 80.06
N ASP A 687 93.00 -70.67 80.11
CA ASP A 687 92.29 -70.97 81.35
C ASP A 687 92.72 -72.33 81.89
N ASP A 688 92.89 -73.34 81.03
CA ASP A 688 93.42 -74.65 81.41
C ASP A 688 94.86 -74.54 81.92
N ALA A 689 95.72 -73.81 81.21
CA ALA A 689 97.09 -73.55 81.66
C ALA A 689 97.13 -72.82 83.01
N ASN A 690 96.28 -71.82 83.21
CA ASN A 690 96.18 -71.10 84.49
C ASN A 690 95.68 -72.01 85.62
N ASN A 691 94.77 -72.94 85.35
CA ASN A 691 94.33 -73.95 86.30
C ASN A 691 95.48 -74.90 86.71
N HIS A 692 96.28 -75.33 85.74
CA HIS A 692 97.48 -76.15 85.98
C HIS A 692 98.55 -75.41 86.81
N LEU A 693 98.59 -74.08 86.73
CA LEU A 693 99.50 -73.23 87.51
C LEU A 693 99.01 -72.92 88.94
N THR A 694 97.84 -73.43 89.35
CA THR A 694 97.37 -73.26 90.73
C THR A 694 98.23 -74.05 91.72
N GLU A 695 98.42 -73.52 92.93
CA GLU A 695 99.31 -74.13 93.94
C GLU A 695 98.94 -75.58 94.32
N ASP A 696 97.66 -75.94 94.17
CA ASP A 696 97.13 -77.26 94.52
C ASP A 696 97.17 -78.28 93.38
N PHE A 697 97.24 -77.86 92.12
CA PHE A 697 97.12 -78.77 90.97
C PHE A 697 98.20 -79.87 91.00
N ALA A 698 99.45 -79.47 91.24
CA ALA A 698 100.60 -80.38 91.30
C ALA A 698 100.85 -80.94 92.71
N ASN A 699 99.99 -80.73 93.72
CA ASN A 699 100.22 -81.27 95.05
C ASN A 699 99.98 -82.79 95.12
N PRO A 700 100.79 -83.55 95.88
CA PRO A 700 101.92 -83.10 96.70
C PRO A 700 103.26 -83.02 95.92
N VAL A 701 103.29 -83.31 94.62
CA VAL A 701 104.49 -83.46 93.75
C VAL A 701 105.15 -82.14 93.30
N ASN A 702 104.58 -81.00 93.69
CA ASN A 702 105.02 -79.66 93.28
C ASN A 702 106.46 -79.25 93.68
N LYS A 703 107.16 -80.03 94.53
CA LYS A 703 108.56 -79.77 94.92
C LYS A 703 109.59 -80.62 94.17
N GLU A 704 109.17 -81.56 93.32
CA GLU A 704 110.13 -82.30 92.50
C GLU A 704 110.73 -81.39 91.41
N PRO A 705 112.06 -81.45 91.16
CA PRO A 705 112.73 -80.58 90.19
C PRO A 705 112.07 -80.60 88.80
N GLY A 706 111.69 -81.78 88.29
CA GLY A 706 111.04 -81.91 86.99
C GLY A 706 109.65 -81.26 86.93
N VAL A 707 108.86 -81.37 88.00
CA VAL A 707 107.53 -80.75 88.10
C VAL A 707 107.67 -79.23 88.16
N LYS A 708 108.62 -78.73 88.96
CA LYS A 708 108.92 -77.29 89.05
C LYS A 708 109.37 -76.70 87.71
N ASP A 709 110.27 -77.38 87.01
CA ASP A 709 110.75 -76.91 85.70
C ASP A 709 109.62 -76.89 84.66
N ALA A 710 108.71 -77.88 84.68
CA ALA A 710 107.52 -77.89 83.83
C ALA A 710 106.53 -76.77 84.19
N THR A 711 106.32 -76.50 85.48
CA THR A 711 105.50 -75.37 85.97
C THR A 711 106.08 -74.02 85.56
N ASP A 712 107.40 -73.81 85.72
CA ASP A 712 108.07 -72.57 85.31
C ASP A 712 107.98 -72.38 83.79
N LYS A 713 108.17 -73.46 83.00
CA LYS A 713 108.05 -73.42 81.54
C LYS A 713 106.61 -73.09 81.08
N LEU A 714 105.59 -73.70 81.69
CA LEU A 714 104.19 -73.37 81.40
C LEU A 714 103.89 -71.92 81.76
N LYS A 715 104.39 -71.45 82.92
CA LYS A 715 104.25 -70.06 83.37
C LYS A 715 104.93 -69.06 82.44
N ASP A 716 106.10 -69.37 81.92
CA ASP A 716 106.82 -68.52 80.95
C ASP A 716 106.02 -68.41 79.64
N LEU A 717 105.46 -69.51 79.14
CA LEU A 717 104.63 -69.54 77.91
C LEU A 717 103.26 -68.85 78.09
N VAL A 718 102.64 -68.94 79.28
CA VAL A 718 101.40 -68.21 79.60
C VAL A 718 101.68 -66.70 79.68
N ASN A 719 102.80 -66.29 80.28
CA ASN A 719 103.16 -64.87 80.41
C ASN A 719 103.74 -64.27 79.13
N ASP A 720 104.20 -65.07 78.18
CA ASP A 720 104.61 -64.61 76.87
C ASP A 720 103.38 -64.45 75.96
N PRO A 721 102.95 -63.21 75.65
CA PRO A 721 101.78 -62.95 74.81
C PRO A 721 102.01 -63.32 73.34
N THR A 722 103.23 -63.72 72.96
CA THR A 722 103.59 -64.15 71.60
C THR A 722 103.83 -65.65 71.48
N ALA A 723 103.75 -66.40 72.59
CA ALA A 723 103.87 -67.84 72.55
C ALA A 723 102.70 -68.49 71.80
N SER A 724 103.00 -69.50 70.99
CA SER A 724 101.98 -70.31 70.31
C SER A 724 101.12 -71.06 71.33
N ILE A 725 99.82 -71.09 71.11
CA ILE A 725 98.90 -71.80 72.01
C ILE A 725 99.15 -73.32 72.00
N ASP A 726 99.63 -73.87 70.89
CA ASP A 726 100.06 -75.27 70.80
C ASP A 726 101.25 -75.56 71.73
N ASP A 727 102.14 -74.59 71.92
CA ASP A 727 103.28 -74.74 72.83
C ASP A 727 102.83 -74.64 74.29
N VAL A 728 101.82 -73.81 74.58
CA VAL A 728 101.14 -73.78 75.89
C VAL A 728 100.46 -75.13 76.16
N GLN A 729 99.69 -75.67 75.21
CA GLN A 729 99.05 -76.99 75.35
C GLN A 729 100.07 -78.12 75.52
N LYS A 730 101.15 -78.14 74.73
CA LYS A 730 102.23 -79.11 74.92
C LYS A 730 102.91 -78.97 76.28
N ALA A 731 103.00 -77.76 76.83
CA ALA A 731 103.54 -77.53 78.17
C ALA A 731 102.57 -78.00 79.26
N ILE A 732 101.26 -77.87 79.06
CA ILE A 732 100.21 -78.50 79.89
C ILE A 732 100.40 -80.02 79.88
N ASP A 733 100.38 -80.65 78.70
CA ASP A 733 100.51 -82.11 78.54
C ASP A 733 101.83 -82.65 79.14
N ALA A 734 102.93 -81.90 78.97
CA ALA A 734 104.23 -82.23 79.56
C ALA A 734 104.20 -82.10 81.09
N MET A 735 103.55 -81.06 81.62
CA MET A 735 103.39 -80.88 83.06
C MET A 735 102.56 -82.02 83.66
N ASP A 736 101.44 -82.42 83.04
CA ASP A 736 100.64 -83.57 83.45
C ASP A 736 101.46 -84.87 83.45
N THR A 737 102.22 -85.11 82.38
CA THR A 737 103.07 -86.30 82.26
C THR A 737 104.11 -86.35 83.39
N VAL A 738 104.76 -85.22 83.67
CA VAL A 738 105.78 -85.14 84.73
C VAL A 738 105.15 -85.23 86.13
N ILE A 739 103.96 -84.67 86.34
CA ILE A 739 103.19 -84.83 87.58
C ILE A 739 102.83 -86.30 87.82
N GLU A 740 102.31 -87.01 86.81
CA GLU A 740 101.97 -88.42 86.94
C GLU A 740 103.20 -89.30 87.16
N GLN A 741 104.29 -89.05 86.42
CA GLN A 741 105.54 -89.76 86.64
C GLN A 741 106.09 -89.52 88.06
N ALA A 742 106.07 -88.27 88.53
CA ALA A 742 106.49 -87.92 89.88
C ALA A 742 105.60 -88.59 90.95
N LYS A 743 104.28 -88.69 90.74
CA LYS A 743 103.38 -89.46 91.63
C LYS A 743 103.72 -90.94 91.63
N VAL A 744 104.02 -91.54 90.47
CA VAL A 744 104.44 -92.94 90.37
C VAL A 744 105.77 -93.18 91.08
N GLU A 745 106.78 -92.34 90.83
CA GLU A 745 108.09 -92.42 91.47
C GLU A 745 107.98 -92.22 92.99
N ARG A 746 107.16 -91.27 93.43
CA ARG A 746 106.88 -91.05 94.85
C ARG A 746 106.13 -92.23 95.48
N ASN A 747 105.12 -92.79 94.80
CA ASN A 747 104.41 -93.98 95.27
C ASN A 747 105.33 -95.22 95.30
N GLN A 748 106.26 -95.32 94.36
CA GLN A 748 107.28 -96.36 94.35
C GLN A 748 108.27 -96.15 95.50
N ALA A 749 108.70 -94.91 95.76
CA ALA A 749 109.54 -94.58 96.92
C ALA A 749 108.82 -94.84 98.26
N ILE A 750 107.49 -94.60 98.32
CA ILE A 750 106.66 -94.99 99.47
C ILE A 750 106.61 -96.52 99.62
N LYS A 751 106.37 -97.28 98.54
CA LYS A 751 106.40 -98.75 98.57
C LYS A 751 107.78 -99.32 98.90
N ASP A 752 108.85 -98.71 98.41
CA ASP A 752 110.21 -99.13 98.70
C ASP A 752 110.56 -98.82 100.17
N ALA A 753 110.05 -97.72 100.74
CA ALA A 753 110.13 -97.44 102.16
C ALA A 753 109.32 -98.44 103.00
N GLU A 754 108.09 -98.78 102.60
CA GLU A 754 107.26 -99.81 103.25
C GLU A 754 107.90 -101.21 103.16
N ASN A 755 108.53 -101.56 102.04
CA ASN A 755 109.23 -102.82 101.85
C ASN A 755 110.54 -102.89 102.64
N ALA A 756 111.27 -101.78 102.77
CA ALA A 756 112.45 -101.70 103.62
C ALA A 756 112.08 -101.84 105.11
N GLU A 757 110.96 -101.25 105.55
CA GLU A 757 110.42 -101.40 106.91
C GLU A 757 110.00 -102.87 107.19
N ASN A 758 109.40 -103.55 106.21
CA ASN A 758 109.05 -104.98 106.32
C ASN A 758 110.28 -105.91 106.29
N ALA A 759 111.33 -105.58 105.53
CA ALA A 759 112.58 -106.32 105.50
C ALA A 759 113.39 -106.16 106.80
N GLU A 760 113.40 -104.96 107.41
CA GLU A 760 114.02 -104.70 108.72
C GLU A 760 113.31 -105.44 109.86
N ASN A 761 111.98 -105.57 109.78
CA ASN A 761 111.21 -106.40 110.72
C ASN A 761 111.50 -107.91 110.57
N ALA A 762 111.71 -108.40 109.34
CA ALA A 762 112.10 -109.80 109.10
C ALA A 762 113.55 -110.10 109.54
N GLU A 763 114.47 -109.14 109.38
CA GLU A 763 115.87 -109.27 109.80
C GLU A 763 116.02 -109.26 111.33
N ASN A 764 115.17 -108.51 112.05
CA ASN A 764 115.12 -108.55 113.52
C ASN A 764 114.54 -109.87 114.06
N ALA A 765 113.58 -110.50 113.38
CA ALA A 765 113.05 -111.82 113.77
C ALA A 765 114.07 -112.97 113.56
N LEU A 766 114.98 -112.86 112.59
CA LEU A 766 116.02 -113.85 112.29
C LEU A 766 117.23 -113.79 113.25
N LYS A 767 117.52 -112.63 113.84
CA LYS A 767 118.61 -112.49 114.85
C LYS A 767 118.26 -113.11 116.21
N GLU A 768 116.98 -113.31 116.52
CA GLU A 768 116.54 -113.81 117.83
C GLU A 768 116.41 -115.36 117.91
N TYR A 769 116.47 -116.10 116.79
CA TYR A 769 116.25 -117.56 116.75
C TYR A 769 117.48 -118.44 116.37
N GLY A 770 118.67 -117.87 116.14
CA GLY A 770 119.89 -118.59 115.76
C GLY A 770 120.94 -118.74 116.88
N ASN A 771 120.82 -119.81 117.67
CA ASN A 771 121.75 -120.25 118.70
C ASN A 771 122.96 -121.04 118.11
N THR A 772 124.04 -121.21 118.89
CA THR A 772 125.11 -122.25 118.78
C THR A 772 126.22 -122.14 117.71
N GLY A 773 127.47 -122.36 118.15
CA GLY A 773 128.69 -122.28 117.34
C GLY A 773 128.96 -123.51 116.45
N GLU A 774 129.68 -123.24 115.36
CA GLU A 774 130.24 -124.14 114.32
C GLU A 774 129.25 -124.88 113.40
N LEU A 775 128.74 -124.06 112.47
CA LEU A 775 128.59 -124.24 111.02
C LEU A 775 128.12 -125.57 110.42
N GLY A 776 126.99 -125.44 109.72
CA GLY A 776 127.02 -125.60 108.27
C GLY A 776 126.13 -126.69 107.72
N ASN A 777 124.81 -126.59 107.93
CA ASN A 777 123.80 -127.48 107.36
C ASN A 777 122.44 -126.77 107.26
N LEU A 778 121.88 -126.62 106.07
CA LEU A 778 120.81 -127.50 105.53
C LEU A 778 120.18 -126.87 104.27
N ILE A 779 120.29 -127.60 103.17
CA ILE A 779 119.57 -127.45 101.90
C ILE A 779 118.14 -127.95 102.12
N GLN A 780 117.11 -127.16 101.77
CA GLN A 780 116.28 -127.32 100.56
C GLN A 780 115.26 -126.19 100.46
#